data_AF-A0A0N0T713-F1
#
_entry.id   AF-A0A0N0T713-F1
#
_cell.length_a   1.000
_cell.length_b   1.000
_cell.length_c   1.000
_cell.angle_alpha   90.00
_cell.angle_beta   90.00
_cell.angle_gamma   90.00
#
_symmetry.space_group_name_H-M   'P 1'
#
loop_
_entity.id
_entity.type
_entity.pdbx_description
1 polymer ?
#
loop_
_entity_poly.entity_id
_entity_poly.type
_entity_poly.pdbx_seq_one_letter_code
_entity_poly.pdbx_strand_id
1 'polypeptide(L)'
;MQPSEITERIKALQSSLTAMQAARLTTIRDLVNENNRFLLRAALDEGGFTGDDTRAQDAFRDFRNKVNKLAVEAGVDLQLELDSHKTSPDHRYGWFAGNPIDKGLVAFTEDAAEQLSVDSPVAPEVAELGESRRRRVYVSFHPTNGPAARSAHTLIKQLTSALGALDGISWEVADSRSPGLGEDIAEARRRYSAQADVCVSLVSPAYLTESAERQHVFGLRHKLVACTLSGLPHGPVDLHPLKSHEITHLGKPWDQLRTSAQRTDYINVLVQRIEGAVSTAKPSGRVADSKTVLREHVAEQVHLFTGHYVHGEAEETTLQESQLDGSRHAVGPPLRAIDRLVEWAIDGRPEAPRLCALLGDVGMGKTTTATLFTQRLLELHENDASFPMPLLFDLRNVRITGLDGAMTLDRILDNVLDATRRPGVPPERLNAAVVRSQLEQRAVIVFDGLDEVLVHLSPHDRQLFTRQLWRALPADAPSKMLLTCRTQYFRTIRDEVTFFTGESRRKLRGNDYLALLMRPFRPEQVREYLKGNLGRDDEWVDRFLETIGAVHNLTELSQRPITLRLIADQVEFIETAKLEGRTLRSVDIYAEVVDRWIARDSGKHTLTPDHKRLLMEEIAAGLWRSGKNAWSPAEVDDWLLGALDQRPDLLRHYRGHLPDLWTADFRTATFLKREGDTFRFAHRSLFEYFLARYLFRTLCEINGAGRDIEAVAMPVPSPETLDFLGQLIAAEPVEPLAALQTIGRRYRPQASELALAYALHAQRHGYPCQSLVGVQLAGAALSGWHFGEESRADKLRMNTASLTGADLRGSRFHHVDLTEADFTDAEASGAEFHESLLTRSSWRGSNAVGAILRRCHIEGVAFNSTRTYRTQLLFCTPAPNTGVGLLIAPIPESDEQQHFRHFAQYMGMVNAVAWSPDNTRILTGSADSTARIWDATTGQPIHQLTGHETAVNAVAWSPDNTRILIGSNDTARIWDAATGQPIHQLTGHEDAIDSVAWSPDNTRILTGSADNTARIWDATTGQPIHQLTGHQSLVNAVAWSPDNTRILTGSTDNTARIWDATTGQPIHQLTGHEDAIDSVAWSPDNTRILTGSTDTARIWDATTGQPIH
;
A
#
# COMPACT_ATOMS: atom_id res chain seq x y z
N MET A 1 -8.81 31.93 -24.35
CA MET A 1 -9.93 31.04 -24.70
C MET A 1 -9.74 30.61 -26.15
N GLN A 2 -10.01 29.34 -26.49
CA GLN A 2 -9.79 28.83 -27.87
C GLN A 2 -10.87 29.36 -28.84
N PRO A 3 -10.61 29.51 -30.15
CA PRO A 3 -11.59 30.05 -31.11
C PRO A 3 -12.93 29.27 -31.18
N SER A 4 -12.91 27.95 -30.94
CA SER A 4 -14.10 27.10 -30.86
C SER A 4 -14.99 27.45 -29.66
N GLU A 5 -14.40 27.61 -28.48
CA GLU A 5 -15.08 28.01 -27.25
C GLU A 5 -15.66 29.43 -27.35
N ILE A 6 -14.90 30.36 -27.95
CA ILE A 6 -15.36 31.72 -28.20
C ILE A 6 -16.59 31.68 -29.12
N THR A 7 -16.59 30.82 -30.15
CA THR A 7 -17.73 30.68 -31.08
C THR A 7 -19.00 30.22 -30.37
N GLU A 8 -18.90 29.26 -29.46
CA GLU A 8 -20.05 28.81 -28.67
C GLU A 8 -20.57 29.91 -27.73
N ARG A 9 -19.68 30.66 -27.08
CA ARG A 9 -20.07 31.76 -26.19
C ARG A 9 -20.66 32.95 -26.96
N ILE A 10 -20.18 33.23 -28.16
CA ILE A 10 -20.79 34.22 -29.06
C ILE A 10 -22.19 33.76 -29.50
N LYS A 11 -22.39 32.47 -29.80
CA LYS A 11 -23.71 31.89 -30.09
C LYS A 11 -24.67 32.06 -28.90
N ALA A 12 -24.20 31.78 -27.68
CA ALA A 12 -24.99 31.97 -26.47
C ALA A 12 -25.39 33.45 -26.24
N LEU A 13 -24.62 34.40 -26.77
CA LEU A 13 -24.88 35.84 -26.71
C LEU A 13 -25.72 36.41 -27.88
N GLN A 14 -26.13 35.59 -28.85
CA GLN A 14 -26.79 36.06 -30.08
C GLN A 14 -28.12 36.78 -29.84
N SER A 15 -28.87 36.43 -28.78
CA SER A 15 -30.13 37.11 -28.44
C SER A 15 -29.92 38.47 -27.78
N SER A 16 -28.73 38.73 -27.23
CA SER A 16 -28.38 39.95 -26.48
C SER A 16 -27.53 40.94 -27.30
N LEU A 17 -26.91 40.49 -28.39
CA LEU A 17 -26.10 41.32 -29.28
C LEU A 17 -26.90 41.81 -30.50
N THR A 18 -26.67 43.06 -30.90
CA THR A 18 -27.14 43.50 -32.23
C THR A 18 -26.39 42.77 -33.34
N ALA A 19 -27.01 42.61 -34.52
CA ALA A 19 -26.40 41.93 -35.67
C ALA A 19 -25.00 42.49 -36.03
N MET A 20 -24.82 43.82 -35.91
CA MET A 20 -23.54 44.49 -36.13
C MET A 20 -22.49 44.16 -35.04
N GLN A 21 -22.90 44.05 -33.77
CA GLN A 21 -21.98 43.67 -32.69
C GLN A 21 -21.55 42.20 -32.78
N ALA A 22 -22.48 41.30 -33.10
CA ALA A 22 -22.19 39.89 -33.29
C ALA A 22 -21.23 39.67 -34.47
N ALA A 23 -21.44 40.37 -35.58
CA ALA A 23 -20.54 40.34 -36.73
C ALA A 23 -19.12 40.80 -36.36
N ARG A 24 -18.99 41.96 -35.69
CA ARG A 24 -17.68 42.48 -35.25
C ARG A 24 -16.95 41.55 -34.28
N LEU A 25 -17.68 40.95 -33.33
CA LEU A 25 -17.09 40.03 -32.35
C LEU A 25 -16.61 38.73 -33.01
N THR A 26 -17.35 38.27 -34.03
CA THR A 26 -17.00 37.11 -34.85
C THR A 26 -15.73 37.39 -35.67
N THR A 27 -15.61 38.58 -36.26
CA THR A 27 -14.40 39.01 -36.98
C THR A 27 -13.19 39.10 -36.04
N ILE A 28 -13.33 39.70 -34.85
CA ILE A 28 -12.23 39.80 -33.88
C ILE A 28 -11.79 38.41 -33.38
N ARG A 29 -12.73 37.46 -33.23
CA ARG A 29 -12.40 36.06 -32.92
C ARG A 29 -11.53 35.44 -34.02
N ASP A 30 -11.82 35.70 -35.29
CA ASP A 30 -11.05 35.10 -36.41
C ASP A 30 -9.60 35.61 -36.50
N LEU A 31 -9.29 36.71 -35.81
CA LEU A 31 -7.94 37.25 -35.66
C LEU A 31 -7.14 36.64 -34.51
N VAL A 32 -7.74 35.75 -33.73
CA VAL A 32 -7.07 35.09 -32.59
C VAL A 32 -6.07 34.07 -33.13
N ASN A 33 -4.79 34.31 -32.86
CA ASN A 33 -3.70 33.42 -33.27
C ASN A 33 -3.53 32.22 -32.31
N GLU A 34 -2.57 31.35 -32.60
CA GLU A 34 -2.26 30.13 -31.84
C GLU A 34 -1.94 30.37 -30.35
N ASN A 35 -1.58 31.61 -29.97
CA ASN A 35 -1.34 32.02 -28.58
C ASN A 35 -2.60 32.57 -27.88
N ASN A 36 -3.79 32.39 -28.46
CA ASN A 36 -5.07 32.89 -27.97
C ASN A 36 -5.14 34.43 -27.81
N ARG A 37 -4.41 35.17 -28.67
CA ARG A 37 -4.39 36.64 -28.70
C ARG A 37 -4.60 37.17 -30.11
N PHE A 38 -5.09 38.39 -30.24
CA PHE A 38 -5.16 39.13 -31.50
C PHE A 38 -4.44 40.48 -31.38
N LEU A 39 -3.94 41.00 -32.48
CA LEU A 39 -3.31 42.33 -32.52
C LEU A 39 -4.40 43.41 -32.57
N LEU A 40 -4.30 44.44 -31.72
CA LEU A 40 -5.29 45.51 -31.65
C LEU A 40 -5.41 46.24 -33.00
N ARG A 41 -4.31 46.48 -33.72
CA ARG A 41 -4.35 47.07 -35.06
C ARG A 41 -5.25 46.29 -36.03
N ALA A 42 -5.07 44.97 -36.11
CA ALA A 42 -5.90 44.11 -36.95
C ALA A 42 -7.38 44.13 -36.53
N ALA A 43 -7.65 44.15 -35.23
CA ALA A 43 -9.02 44.24 -34.71
C ALA A 43 -9.71 45.59 -34.97
N LEU A 44 -8.96 46.69 -35.02
CA LEU A 44 -9.49 48.01 -35.39
C LEU A 44 -9.81 48.08 -36.88
N ASP A 45 -8.87 47.63 -37.72
CA ASP A 45 -8.97 47.67 -39.18
C ASP A 45 -10.06 46.72 -39.69
N GLU A 46 -10.06 45.45 -39.27
CA GLU A 46 -11.03 44.44 -39.73
C GLU A 46 -12.36 44.49 -38.98
N GLY A 47 -12.36 44.98 -37.73
CA GLY A 47 -13.57 45.18 -36.93
C GLY A 47 -14.42 46.40 -37.36
N GLY A 48 -13.97 47.16 -38.37
CA GLY A 48 -14.70 48.29 -38.94
C GLY A 48 -14.81 49.48 -37.99
N PHE A 49 -13.77 49.74 -37.18
CA PHE A 49 -13.67 50.89 -36.30
C PHE A 49 -13.03 52.06 -37.05
N THR A 50 -13.86 52.94 -37.63
CA THR A 50 -13.40 54.04 -38.49
C THR A 50 -13.04 55.31 -37.70
N GLY A 51 -11.90 55.93 -38.00
CA GLY A 51 -11.47 57.19 -37.39
C GLY A 51 -9.94 57.34 -37.41
N ASP A 52 -9.43 58.39 -36.77
CA ASP A 52 -8.01 58.41 -36.38
C ASP A 52 -7.74 57.35 -35.29
N ASP A 53 -6.49 56.96 -35.08
CA ASP A 53 -6.12 55.86 -34.18
C ASP A 53 -6.67 56.04 -32.75
N THR A 54 -6.83 57.29 -32.30
CA THR A 54 -7.39 57.62 -30.99
C THR A 54 -8.89 57.34 -30.95
N ARG A 55 -9.64 57.84 -31.94
CA ARG A 55 -11.09 57.63 -32.06
C ARG A 55 -11.44 56.17 -32.31
N ALA A 56 -10.66 55.46 -33.10
CA ALA A 56 -10.85 54.04 -33.34
C ALA A 56 -10.65 53.20 -32.06
N GLN A 57 -9.61 53.51 -31.27
CA GLN A 57 -9.38 52.87 -29.97
C GLN A 57 -10.45 53.18 -28.93
N ASP A 58 -10.94 54.42 -28.88
CA ASP A 58 -12.04 54.80 -28.00
C ASP A 58 -13.33 54.07 -28.38
N ALA A 59 -13.65 54.00 -29.68
CA ALA A 59 -14.81 53.24 -30.18
C ALA A 59 -14.69 51.73 -29.90
N PHE A 60 -13.48 51.16 -29.99
CA PHE A 60 -13.22 49.77 -29.62
C PHE A 60 -13.39 49.55 -28.11
N ARG A 61 -12.90 50.47 -27.28
CA ARG A 61 -13.05 50.40 -25.81
C ARG A 61 -14.53 50.42 -25.42
N ASP A 62 -15.32 51.28 -26.05
CA ASP A 62 -16.77 51.36 -25.81
C ASP A 62 -17.49 50.09 -26.26
N PHE A 63 -17.12 49.57 -27.44
CA PHE A 63 -17.63 48.28 -27.94
C PHE A 63 -17.31 47.14 -26.96
N ARG A 64 -16.05 47.02 -26.53
CA ARG A 64 -15.58 46.02 -25.57
C ARG A 64 -16.36 46.09 -24.26
N ASN A 65 -16.47 47.28 -23.68
CA ASN A 65 -17.19 47.48 -22.43
C ASN A 65 -18.67 47.10 -22.56
N LYS A 66 -19.29 47.41 -23.71
CA LYS A 66 -20.69 47.07 -24.00
C LYS A 66 -20.89 45.56 -24.18
N VAL A 67 -20.00 44.88 -24.89
CA VAL A 67 -20.06 43.41 -25.05
C VAL A 67 -19.85 42.71 -23.71
N ASN A 68 -18.86 43.12 -22.92
CA ASN A 68 -18.60 42.52 -21.60
C ASN A 68 -19.79 42.73 -20.66
N LYS A 69 -20.43 43.91 -20.71
CA LYS A 69 -21.65 44.17 -19.95
C LYS A 69 -22.80 43.25 -20.37
N LEU A 70 -23.03 43.10 -21.67
CA LEU A 70 -24.08 42.21 -22.19
C LEU A 70 -23.80 40.74 -21.87
N ALA A 71 -22.53 40.33 -21.87
CA ALA A 71 -22.11 38.99 -21.45
C ALA A 71 -22.45 38.72 -19.98
N VAL A 72 -22.14 39.68 -19.10
CA VAL A 72 -22.49 39.61 -17.67
C VAL A 72 -24.02 39.61 -17.47
N GLU A 73 -24.76 40.47 -18.17
CA GLU A 73 -26.23 40.53 -18.08
C GLU A 73 -26.92 39.24 -18.58
N ALA A 74 -26.35 38.59 -19.60
CA ALA A 74 -26.85 37.33 -20.14
C ALA A 74 -26.34 36.09 -19.38
N GLY A 75 -25.49 36.26 -18.35
CA GLY A 75 -24.87 35.16 -17.62
C GLY A 75 -23.89 34.31 -18.46
N VAL A 76 -23.39 34.87 -19.57
CA VAL A 76 -22.46 34.20 -20.47
C VAL A 76 -21.04 34.56 -20.07
N ASP A 77 -20.22 33.53 -19.87
CA ASP A 77 -18.85 33.62 -19.38
C ASP A 77 -17.88 34.20 -20.44
N LEU A 78 -18.06 35.44 -20.91
CA LEU A 78 -17.24 36.00 -22.00
C LEU A 78 -16.82 37.44 -21.73
N GLN A 79 -15.50 37.68 -21.65
CA GLN A 79 -14.91 39.01 -21.56
C GLN A 79 -13.87 39.21 -22.65
N LEU A 80 -13.99 40.30 -23.39
CA LEU A 80 -12.97 40.80 -24.30
C LEU A 80 -12.05 41.75 -23.51
N GLU A 81 -10.75 41.46 -23.46
CA GLU A 81 -9.75 42.22 -22.72
C GLU A 81 -8.64 42.77 -23.65
N LEU A 82 -7.95 43.80 -23.17
CA LEU A 82 -6.79 44.40 -23.83
C LEU A 82 -5.68 44.61 -22.79
N ASP A 83 -4.43 44.56 -23.23
CA ASP A 83 -3.29 44.93 -22.41
C ASP A 83 -3.40 46.37 -21.84
N SER A 84 -2.71 46.62 -20.71
CA SER A 84 -2.73 47.90 -20.00
C SER A 84 -1.70 48.91 -20.51
N HIS A 85 -0.91 48.55 -21.53
CA HIS A 85 0.14 49.41 -22.08
C HIS A 85 -0.43 50.54 -22.95
N LYS A 86 0.04 51.78 -22.74
CA LYS A 86 -0.31 52.98 -23.53
C LYS A 86 0.57 53.15 -24.78
N THR A 87 0.82 52.07 -25.51
CA THR A 87 1.65 52.05 -26.73
C THR A 87 0.81 52.07 -28.01
N SER A 88 1.43 52.26 -29.19
CA SER A 88 0.74 52.23 -30.49
C SER A 88 -0.07 50.93 -30.66
N PRO A 89 -1.27 50.96 -31.29
CA PRO A 89 -2.09 49.76 -31.53
C PRO A 89 -1.37 48.65 -32.32
N ASP A 90 -0.28 48.98 -33.04
CA ASP A 90 0.58 48.00 -33.73
C ASP A 90 1.31 47.03 -32.80
N HIS A 91 1.42 47.36 -31.51
CA HIS A 91 2.16 46.58 -30.51
C HIS A 91 1.28 46.14 -29.34
N ARG A 92 -0.05 46.32 -29.47
CA ARG A 92 -1.01 45.99 -28.42
C ARG A 92 -1.77 44.73 -28.76
N TYR A 93 -2.04 43.93 -27.74
CA TYR A 93 -2.74 42.66 -27.87
C TYR A 93 -4.04 42.64 -27.07
N GLY A 94 -5.05 42.00 -27.64
CA GLY A 94 -6.29 41.64 -26.96
C GLY A 94 -6.51 40.14 -26.92
N TRP A 95 -7.38 39.70 -26.02
CA TRP A 95 -7.76 38.30 -25.88
C TRP A 95 -9.19 38.17 -25.33
N PHE A 96 -9.75 36.97 -25.48
CA PHE A 96 -11.00 36.60 -24.85
C PHE A 96 -10.73 35.78 -23.57
N ALA A 97 -11.35 36.18 -22.47
CA ALA A 97 -11.31 35.58 -21.15
C ALA A 97 -12.72 35.11 -20.72
N GLY A 98 -12.79 34.16 -19.79
CA GLY A 98 -14.02 33.85 -19.04
C GLY A 98 -14.20 34.85 -17.90
N ASN A 99 -15.43 35.01 -17.42
CA ASN A 99 -15.79 35.80 -16.24
C ASN A 99 -14.99 35.30 -15.01
N PRO A 100 -14.21 36.17 -14.37
CA PRO A 100 -13.50 35.82 -13.15
C PRO A 100 -14.47 35.97 -11.96
N ILE A 101 -14.78 34.88 -11.26
CA ILE A 101 -15.18 35.01 -9.84
C ILE A 101 -13.90 35.33 -9.07
N ASP A 102 -13.59 36.63 -9.02
CA ASP A 102 -13.02 37.41 -7.91
C ASP A 102 -12.32 38.66 -8.45
N LYS A 103 -13.10 39.73 -8.69
CA LYS A 103 -12.59 41.11 -8.61
C LYS A 103 -12.85 41.64 -7.20
N GLY A 104 -12.12 41.05 -6.25
CA GLY A 104 -11.94 41.53 -4.89
C GLY A 104 -10.51 41.99 -4.61
N LEU A 105 -9.75 42.43 -5.62
CA LEU A 105 -8.43 43.03 -5.48
C LEU A 105 -8.24 43.97 -6.67
N VAL A 106 -8.25 45.30 -6.43
CA VAL A 106 -7.71 46.42 -7.26
C VAL A 106 -8.41 47.78 -6.97
N ALA A 107 -9.43 47.86 -6.11
CA ALA A 107 -10.08 49.16 -5.80
C ALA A 107 -10.05 49.55 -4.30
N PHE A 108 -8.89 49.47 -3.64
CA PHE A 108 -8.72 50.03 -2.29
C PHE A 108 -7.26 50.42 -1.99
N THR A 109 -6.66 51.30 -2.80
CA THR A 109 -5.32 51.88 -2.50
C THR A 109 -5.10 53.33 -2.96
N GLU A 110 -6.14 54.13 -3.25
CA GLU A 110 -5.91 55.55 -3.59
C GLU A 110 -6.73 56.60 -2.82
N ASP A 111 -7.62 56.24 -1.88
CA ASP A 111 -8.49 57.22 -1.18
C ASP A 111 -8.24 57.36 0.33
N ALA A 112 -7.13 56.82 0.86
CA ALA A 112 -6.80 56.92 2.30
C ALA A 112 -5.49 57.68 2.59
N ALA A 113 -4.96 58.42 1.61
CA ALA A 113 -3.66 59.10 1.70
C ALA A 113 -3.72 60.63 1.87
N GLU A 114 -4.89 61.27 1.92
CA GLU A 114 -4.98 62.71 2.20
C GLU A 114 -6.13 63.01 3.18
N GLN A 115 -5.81 63.79 4.24
CA GLN A 115 -6.65 64.20 5.38
C GLN A 115 -6.68 63.15 6.53
N LEU A 116 -5.89 63.25 7.60
CA LEU A 116 -5.73 64.39 8.50
C LEU A 116 -4.39 64.32 9.28
N SER A 117 -3.57 65.35 9.11
CA SER A 117 -2.76 65.97 10.18
C SER A 117 -3.70 66.56 11.23
N VAL A 118 -3.46 66.65 12.55
CA VAL A 118 -2.40 67.35 13.29
C VAL A 118 -2.62 67.01 14.79
N ASP A 119 -1.60 66.62 15.56
CA ASP A 119 -1.08 67.38 16.73
C ASP A 119 -0.01 66.59 17.53
N SER A 120 1.10 67.28 17.76
CA SER A 120 2.28 66.93 18.59
C SER A 120 1.96 66.97 20.11
N PRO A 121 2.85 66.59 21.08
CA PRO A 121 4.32 66.65 21.02
C PRO A 121 5.16 65.60 21.80
N VAL A 122 6.49 65.75 21.64
CA VAL A 122 7.63 65.44 22.54
C VAL A 122 8.52 64.24 22.17
N ALA A 123 9.80 64.59 22.01
CA ALA A 123 10.97 63.82 21.60
C ALA A 123 11.66 63.08 22.78
N PRO A 124 12.97 62.79 22.72
CA PRO A 124 13.65 61.65 22.07
C PRO A 124 14.37 60.74 23.10
N GLU A 125 14.81 59.54 22.68
CA GLU A 125 16.05 58.81 23.10
C GLU A 125 15.91 57.26 23.16
N VAL A 126 16.78 56.61 22.36
CA VAL A 126 17.60 55.42 22.65
C VAL A 126 16.93 54.08 22.95
N ALA A 127 17.11 53.09 22.06
CA ALA A 127 17.97 51.92 22.31
C ALA A 127 18.05 51.00 21.07
N GLU A 128 19.27 50.73 20.64
CA GLU A 128 19.62 49.58 19.78
C GLU A 128 19.04 48.29 20.40
N LEU A 129 18.19 47.56 19.68
CA LEU A 129 17.85 46.18 20.05
C LEU A 129 19.00 45.29 19.61
N GLY A 130 19.96 45.11 20.53
CA GLY A 130 21.12 44.25 20.38
C GLY A 130 20.76 42.79 20.11
N GLU A 131 21.65 42.13 19.38
CA GLU A 131 21.72 40.67 19.21
C GLU A 131 21.47 39.97 20.55
N SER A 132 20.45 39.10 20.63
CA SER A 132 20.26 38.26 21.81
C SER A 132 21.42 37.27 21.92
N ARG A 133 22.35 37.53 22.83
CA ARG A 133 23.45 36.60 23.13
C ARG A 133 22.83 35.33 23.74
N ARG A 134 23.02 34.18 23.09
CA ARG A 134 22.59 32.88 23.63
C ARG A 134 23.69 32.30 24.53
N ARG A 135 23.35 31.83 25.72
CA ARG A 135 24.28 31.27 26.72
C ARG A 135 23.84 29.86 27.16
N ARG A 136 24.79 28.95 27.31
CA ARG A 136 24.57 27.53 27.66
C ARG A 136 25.02 27.22 29.07
N VAL A 137 24.16 26.56 29.83
CA VAL A 137 24.43 26.05 31.18
C VAL A 137 24.32 24.53 31.17
N TYR A 138 25.36 23.84 31.61
CA TYR A 138 25.32 22.40 31.85
C TYR A 138 25.24 22.12 33.35
N VAL A 139 24.21 21.40 33.81
CA VAL A 139 24.02 21.04 35.21
C VAL A 139 24.44 19.60 35.45
N SER A 140 25.57 19.41 36.13
CA SER A 140 26.13 18.12 36.47
C SER A 140 25.66 17.60 37.84
N PHE A 141 25.10 16.39 37.87
CA PHE A 141 24.68 15.70 39.09
C PHE A 141 24.57 14.18 38.89
N HIS A 142 24.51 13.41 39.98
CA HIS A 142 24.41 11.95 39.93
C HIS A 142 22.99 11.50 39.52
N PRO A 143 22.80 10.73 38.43
CA PRO A 143 21.49 10.52 37.78
C PRO A 143 20.55 9.47 38.42
N THR A 144 20.89 8.83 39.54
CA THR A 144 20.14 7.66 40.05
C THR A 144 18.74 7.95 40.64
N ASN A 145 17.78 7.06 40.37
CA ASN A 145 16.40 7.11 40.86
C ASN A 145 16.31 7.13 42.40
N GLY A 146 16.00 8.30 42.97
CA GLY A 146 15.81 8.50 44.40
C GLY A 146 15.33 9.92 44.77
N PRO A 147 15.24 10.27 46.06
CA PRO A 147 14.84 11.61 46.52
C PRO A 147 15.75 12.74 46.01
N ALA A 148 17.04 12.46 45.83
CA ALA A 148 18.03 13.43 45.34
C ALA A 148 17.80 13.82 43.86
N ALA A 149 17.44 12.88 42.99
CA ALA A 149 17.14 13.17 41.58
C ALA A 149 15.86 14.02 41.42
N ARG A 150 14.82 13.78 42.24
CA ARG A 150 13.62 14.63 42.30
C ARG A 150 13.93 16.04 42.80
N SER A 151 14.81 16.14 43.81
CA SER A 151 15.28 17.40 44.35
C SER A 151 16.09 18.20 43.31
N ALA A 152 16.98 17.55 42.57
CA ALA A 152 17.75 18.12 41.47
C ALA A 152 16.85 18.59 40.32
N HIS A 153 15.86 17.78 39.90
CA HIS A 153 14.89 18.17 38.88
C HIS A 153 14.11 19.43 39.27
N THR A 154 13.70 19.52 40.54
CA THR A 154 12.99 20.71 41.05
C THR A 154 13.87 21.95 41.02
N LEU A 155 15.15 21.82 41.40
CA LEU A 155 16.14 22.91 41.32
C LEU A 155 16.33 23.35 39.87
N ILE A 156 16.59 22.41 38.96
CA ILE A 156 16.88 22.69 37.55
C ILE A 156 15.70 23.39 36.89
N LYS A 157 14.46 22.96 37.19
CA LYS A 157 13.24 23.61 36.66
C LYS A 157 13.13 25.07 37.15
N GLN A 158 13.37 25.32 38.43
CA GLN A 158 13.31 26.69 38.99
C GLN A 158 14.46 27.56 38.47
N LEU A 159 15.66 27.00 38.33
CA LEU A 159 16.82 27.67 37.75
C LEU A 159 16.56 28.04 36.28
N THR A 160 16.02 27.12 35.48
CA THR A 160 15.69 27.36 34.07
C THR A 160 14.67 28.47 33.93
N SER A 161 13.63 28.47 34.78
CA SER A 161 12.63 29.54 34.80
C SER A 161 13.21 30.89 35.22
N ALA A 162 14.13 30.92 36.18
CA ALA A 162 14.76 32.16 36.64
C ALA A 162 15.74 32.74 35.61
N LEU A 163 16.52 31.88 34.95
CA LEU A 163 17.40 32.29 33.85
C LEU A 163 16.60 32.79 32.64
N GLY A 164 15.48 32.13 32.31
CA GLY A 164 14.59 32.56 31.23
C GLY A 164 13.85 33.88 31.48
N ALA A 165 13.85 34.37 32.73
CA ALA A 165 13.24 35.65 33.11
C ALA A 165 14.25 36.82 33.09
N LEU A 166 15.52 36.58 32.73
CA LEU A 166 16.53 37.63 32.58
C LEU A 166 16.42 38.29 31.21
N ASP A 167 16.26 39.61 31.19
CA ASP A 167 16.12 40.37 29.94
C ASP A 167 17.43 40.41 29.14
N GLY A 168 17.32 40.16 27.82
CA GLY A 168 18.41 40.37 26.85
C GLY A 168 19.35 39.18 26.59
N ILE A 169 19.17 38.01 27.23
CA ILE A 169 20.01 36.81 27.03
C ILE A 169 19.13 35.57 26.90
N SER A 170 19.32 34.76 25.85
CA SER A 170 18.63 33.48 25.69
C SER A 170 19.43 32.36 26.38
N TRP A 171 18.86 31.70 27.39
CA TRP A 171 19.53 30.66 28.15
C TRP A 171 19.09 29.25 27.74
N GLU A 172 20.05 28.37 27.48
CA GLU A 172 19.84 26.95 27.21
C GLU A 172 20.44 26.11 28.34
N VAL A 173 19.61 25.31 29.01
CA VAL A 173 20.01 24.49 30.16
C VAL A 173 19.97 23.02 29.78
N ALA A 174 21.13 22.37 29.78
CA ALA A 174 21.27 20.92 29.68
C ALA A 174 21.68 20.35 31.04
N ASP A 175 21.37 19.09 31.33
CA ASP A 175 21.73 18.42 32.58
C ASP A 175 22.27 16.99 32.34
N SER A 176 22.75 16.32 33.40
CA SER A 176 23.33 14.96 33.29
C SER A 176 22.39 13.86 32.73
N ARG A 177 21.10 14.17 32.50
CA ARG A 177 20.10 13.32 31.83
C ARG A 177 19.73 13.80 30.42
N SER A 178 20.32 14.90 29.96
CA SER A 178 20.12 15.41 28.60
C SER A 178 20.70 14.56 27.46
N PRO A 179 21.63 13.60 27.66
CA PRO A 179 22.00 12.68 26.59
C PRO A 179 20.79 11.97 25.98
N GLY A 180 20.75 11.90 24.65
CA GLY A 180 19.69 11.21 23.90
C GLY A 180 19.74 9.69 24.07
N LEU A 181 18.61 9.02 23.84
CA LEU A 181 18.52 7.56 23.87
C LEU A 181 19.53 6.96 22.86
N GLY A 182 20.49 6.16 23.33
CA GLY A 182 21.54 5.55 22.50
C GLY A 182 22.85 6.32 22.42
N GLU A 183 22.98 7.51 23.03
CA GLU A 183 24.27 8.20 23.17
C GLU A 183 25.13 7.56 24.28
N ASP A 184 26.45 7.45 24.06
CA ASP A 184 27.39 7.16 25.16
C ASP A 184 27.29 8.29 26.20
N ILE A 185 26.81 7.94 27.39
CA ILE A 185 26.50 8.91 28.45
C ILE A 185 27.75 9.70 28.85
N ALA A 186 28.92 9.07 28.90
CA ALA A 186 30.15 9.73 29.30
C ALA A 186 30.66 10.69 28.20
N GLU A 187 30.49 10.35 26.93
CA GLU A 187 30.84 11.20 25.80
C GLU A 187 29.86 12.37 25.62
N ALA A 188 28.56 12.12 25.72
CA ALA A 188 27.53 13.14 25.64
C ALA A 188 27.69 14.18 26.77
N ARG A 189 27.95 13.74 28.00
CA ARG A 189 28.22 14.64 29.13
C ARG A 189 29.52 15.42 28.97
N ARG A 190 30.57 14.82 28.38
CA ARG A 190 31.80 15.55 27.99
C ARG A 190 31.53 16.61 26.92
N ARG A 191 30.68 16.32 25.94
CA ARG A 191 30.24 17.26 24.91
C ARG A 191 29.43 18.43 25.50
N TYR A 192 28.41 18.16 26.31
CA TYR A 192 27.58 19.20 26.93
C TYR A 192 28.39 20.12 27.85
N SER A 193 29.29 19.55 28.67
CA SER A 193 30.17 20.33 29.54
C SER A 193 31.22 21.15 28.76
N ALA A 194 31.73 20.65 27.62
CA ALA A 194 32.65 21.40 26.77
C ALA A 194 31.97 22.58 26.06
N GLN A 195 30.73 22.40 25.61
CA GLN A 195 29.94 23.42 24.92
C GLN A 195 29.28 24.44 25.86
N ALA A 196 29.25 24.17 27.17
CA ALA A 196 28.66 25.08 28.14
C ALA A 196 29.53 26.34 28.36
N ASP A 197 28.86 27.48 28.48
CA ASP A 197 29.47 28.71 28.99
C ASP A 197 29.76 28.57 30.48
N VAL A 198 28.85 27.94 31.23
CA VAL A 198 28.98 27.65 32.67
C VAL A 198 28.51 26.22 32.98
N CYS A 199 29.29 25.50 33.77
CA CYS A 199 28.92 24.22 34.34
C CYS A 199 28.48 24.41 35.80
N VAL A 200 27.29 23.94 36.16
CA VAL A 200 26.78 23.95 37.53
C VAL A 200 26.91 22.55 38.11
N SER A 201 27.64 22.36 39.21
CA SER A 201 27.74 21.07 39.88
C SER A 201 26.85 21.02 41.13
N LEU A 202 25.91 20.06 41.15
CA LEU A 202 25.04 19.78 42.30
C LEU A 202 25.71 18.74 43.22
N VAL A 203 26.45 19.23 44.21
CA VAL A 203 27.25 18.39 45.11
C VAL A 203 26.34 17.67 46.11
N SER A 204 26.47 16.34 46.17
CA SER A 204 25.79 15.44 47.11
C SER A 204 26.72 14.28 47.48
N PRO A 205 26.47 13.53 48.58
CA PRO A 205 27.27 12.36 48.93
C PRO A 205 27.39 11.33 47.78
N ALA A 206 26.32 11.12 47.02
CA ALA A 206 26.31 10.21 45.87
C ALA A 206 27.09 10.75 44.66
N TYR A 207 27.05 12.07 44.43
CA TYR A 207 27.85 12.69 43.37
C TYR A 207 29.36 12.66 43.70
N LEU A 208 29.70 12.69 44.99
CA LEU A 208 31.09 12.60 45.43
C LEU A 208 31.72 11.22 45.24
N THR A 209 30.92 10.16 45.09
CA THR A 209 31.38 8.80 44.79
C THR A 209 31.59 8.54 43.30
N GLU A 210 31.05 9.37 42.40
CA GLU A 210 31.20 9.23 40.94
C GLU A 210 32.49 9.90 40.46
N SER A 211 33.60 9.14 40.43
CA SER A 211 34.94 9.70 40.23
C SER A 211 35.16 10.33 38.85
N ALA A 212 34.60 9.76 37.77
CA ALA A 212 34.85 10.19 36.39
C ALA A 212 34.18 11.53 36.02
N GLU A 213 32.86 11.65 36.22
CA GLU A 213 32.10 12.90 35.99
C GLU A 213 32.64 14.03 36.87
N ARG A 214 32.88 13.73 38.15
CA ARG A 214 33.41 14.66 39.14
C ARG A 214 34.78 15.18 38.73
N GLN A 215 35.71 14.30 38.35
CA GLN A 215 37.06 14.69 37.95
C GLN A 215 37.05 15.55 36.68
N HIS A 216 36.17 15.22 35.72
CA HIS A 216 36.00 15.99 34.48
C HIS A 216 35.44 17.38 34.75
N VAL A 217 34.28 17.47 35.43
CA VAL A 217 33.60 18.75 35.69
C VAL A 217 34.41 19.63 36.65
N PHE A 218 35.08 19.05 37.66
CA PHE A 218 35.95 19.81 38.55
C PHE A 218 37.26 20.26 37.87
N GLY A 219 37.66 19.60 36.78
CA GLY A 219 38.73 20.05 35.90
C GLY A 219 38.40 21.35 35.15
N LEU A 220 37.11 21.67 34.96
CA LEU A 220 36.61 22.87 34.27
C LEU A 220 36.53 24.11 35.20
N ARG A 221 37.51 24.27 36.11
CA ARG A 221 37.50 25.29 37.19
C ARG A 221 37.07 26.70 36.79
N HIS A 222 37.43 27.14 35.58
CA HIS A 222 37.18 28.51 35.09
C HIS A 222 35.73 28.75 34.63
N LYS A 223 34.91 27.71 34.51
CA LYS A 223 33.48 27.77 34.14
C LYS A 223 32.57 27.14 35.19
N LEU A 224 33.11 26.74 36.35
CA LEU A 224 32.40 25.90 37.31
C LEU A 224 31.73 26.73 38.43
N VAL A 225 30.43 26.48 38.64
CA VAL A 225 29.67 26.95 39.80
C VAL A 225 29.21 25.74 40.60
N ALA A 226 29.74 25.53 41.80
CA ALA A 226 29.34 24.41 42.66
C ALA A 226 28.29 24.86 43.70
N CYS A 227 27.27 24.02 43.95
CA CYS A 227 26.27 24.24 44.99
C CYS A 227 25.85 22.93 45.67
N THR A 228 25.42 22.99 46.93
CA THR A 228 25.07 21.80 47.72
C THR A 228 23.61 21.38 47.51
N LEU A 229 23.40 20.20 46.94
CA LEU A 229 22.07 19.59 46.77
C LEU A 229 21.57 18.96 48.08
N SER A 230 22.46 18.26 48.80
CA SER A 230 22.17 17.60 50.08
C SER A 230 23.31 17.75 51.09
N GLY A 231 23.01 17.49 52.36
CA GLY A 231 23.99 17.60 53.45
C GLY A 231 25.21 16.71 53.22
N LEU A 232 26.40 17.30 53.33
CA LEU A 232 27.67 16.57 53.21
C LEU A 232 27.91 15.72 54.47
N PRO A 233 28.53 14.53 54.37
CA PRO A 233 28.79 13.66 55.53
C PRO A 233 29.71 14.34 56.55
N HIS A 234 29.52 14.06 57.84
CA HIS A 234 30.46 14.49 58.88
C HIS A 234 31.73 13.61 58.85
N GLY A 235 32.74 14.04 58.09
CA GLY A 235 34.05 13.39 57.94
C GLY A 235 34.91 14.11 56.88
N PRO A 236 36.20 13.73 56.70
CA PRO A 236 37.03 14.32 55.65
C PRO A 236 36.51 13.91 54.27
N VAL A 237 35.84 14.83 53.59
CA VAL A 237 35.34 14.66 52.22
C VAL A 237 36.40 15.19 51.25
N ASP A 238 36.85 14.36 50.31
CA ASP A 238 37.72 14.79 49.23
C ASP A 238 36.94 15.66 48.23
N LEU A 239 37.10 16.97 48.39
CA LEU A 239 36.57 17.99 47.49
C LEU A 239 37.63 18.47 46.50
N HIS A 240 38.84 17.89 46.50
CA HIS A 240 39.92 18.33 45.62
C HIS A 240 39.45 18.25 44.16
N PRO A 241 39.57 19.33 43.38
CA PRO A 241 40.38 20.53 43.59
C PRO A 241 39.62 21.72 44.23
N LEU A 242 38.30 21.63 44.47
CA LEU A 242 37.49 22.69 45.07
C LEU A 242 37.76 22.89 46.57
N LYS A 243 37.80 24.14 47.02
CA LYS A 243 37.86 24.50 48.46
C LYS A 243 36.45 24.67 49.02
N SER A 244 36.22 24.39 50.30
CA SER A 244 34.88 24.44 50.92
C SER A 244 34.16 25.79 50.80
N HIS A 245 34.88 26.91 50.67
CA HIS A 245 34.30 28.24 50.46
C HIS A 245 33.91 28.53 48.99
N GLU A 246 34.37 27.73 48.03
CA GLU A 246 34.03 27.83 46.61
C GLU A 246 32.66 27.20 46.30
N ILE A 247 32.17 26.31 47.17
CA ILE A 247 30.87 25.66 47.06
C ILE A 247 29.80 26.56 47.68
N THR A 248 28.74 26.87 46.95
CA THR A 248 27.63 27.70 47.43
C THR A 248 26.81 26.93 48.47
N HIS A 249 26.87 27.36 49.74
CA HIS A 249 26.09 26.82 50.86
C HIS A 249 25.41 27.96 51.64
N LEU A 250 24.16 28.27 51.32
CA LEU A 250 23.39 29.34 51.98
C LEU A 250 22.80 28.87 53.33
N GLY A 251 23.67 28.45 54.25
CA GLY A 251 23.29 27.99 55.60
C GLY A 251 22.59 26.62 55.68
N LYS A 252 21.85 26.20 54.65
CA LYS A 252 21.25 24.86 54.50
C LYS A 252 21.36 24.37 53.04
N PRO A 253 21.54 23.05 52.81
CA PRO A 253 21.49 22.46 51.46
C PRO A 253 20.08 22.54 50.87
N TRP A 254 19.98 22.45 49.55
CA TRP A 254 18.73 22.63 48.81
C TRP A 254 17.58 21.72 49.31
N ASP A 255 17.87 20.46 49.59
CA ASP A 255 16.90 19.48 50.10
C ASP A 255 16.35 19.79 51.50
N GLN A 256 17.00 20.66 52.27
CA GLN A 256 16.58 21.07 53.61
C GLN A 256 15.81 22.41 53.63
N LEU A 257 15.62 23.05 52.47
CA LEU A 257 14.83 24.28 52.33
C LEU A 257 13.33 23.95 52.26
N ARG A 258 12.56 24.46 53.22
CA ARG A 258 11.14 24.11 53.40
C ARG A 258 10.16 25.20 52.95
N THR A 259 10.59 26.45 52.81
CA THR A 259 9.71 27.55 52.37
C THR A 259 10.03 28.00 50.93
N SER A 260 9.01 28.51 50.22
CA SER A 260 9.16 29.01 48.84
C SER A 260 10.17 30.17 48.78
N ALA A 261 10.10 31.11 49.73
CA ALA A 261 11.02 32.24 49.83
C ALA A 261 12.49 31.80 49.96
N GLN A 262 12.77 30.77 50.78
CA GLN A 262 14.13 30.23 50.93
C GLN A 262 14.68 29.63 49.63
N ARG A 263 13.82 28.97 48.84
CA ARG A 263 14.22 28.38 47.55
C ARG A 263 14.42 29.46 46.48
N THR A 264 13.57 30.48 46.46
CA THR A 264 13.74 31.64 45.57
C THR A 264 15.04 32.38 45.86
N ASP A 265 15.36 32.66 47.13
CA ASP A 265 16.63 33.29 47.51
C ASP A 265 17.85 32.43 47.09
N TYR A 266 17.76 31.11 47.26
CA TYR A 266 18.80 30.18 46.84
C TYR A 266 19.02 30.22 45.31
N ILE A 267 17.95 30.25 44.52
CA ILE A 267 18.01 30.36 43.05
C ILE A 267 18.57 31.72 42.63
N ASN A 268 18.15 32.82 43.26
CA ASN A 268 18.64 34.16 42.93
C ASN A 268 20.16 34.29 43.13
N VAL A 269 20.68 33.78 44.24
CA VAL A 269 22.13 33.75 44.50
C VAL A 269 22.86 32.84 43.50
N LEU A 270 22.25 31.71 43.11
CA LEU A 270 22.81 30.81 42.10
C LEU A 270 22.88 31.47 40.72
N VAL A 271 21.83 32.19 40.32
CA VAL A 271 21.77 32.97 39.07
C VAL A 271 22.84 34.06 39.08
N GLN A 272 22.97 34.85 40.14
CA GLN A 272 24.02 35.87 40.26
C GLN A 272 25.44 35.31 40.10
N ARG A 273 25.71 34.11 40.65
CA ARG A 273 27.00 33.44 40.49
C ARG A 273 27.22 32.92 39.06
N ILE A 274 26.18 32.44 38.40
CA ILE A 274 26.23 32.03 36.99
C ILE A 274 26.54 33.25 36.10
N GLU A 275 25.87 34.39 36.31
CA GLU A 275 26.16 35.64 35.58
C GLU A 275 27.58 36.17 35.84
N GLY A 276 28.06 36.06 37.10
CA GLY A 276 29.44 36.38 37.47
C GLY A 276 30.50 35.48 36.81
N ALA A 277 30.20 34.18 36.66
CA ALA A 277 31.08 33.24 35.95
C ALA A 277 31.09 33.49 34.44
N VAL A 278 29.95 33.86 33.85
CA VAL A 278 29.86 34.22 32.42
C VAL A 278 30.61 35.51 32.09
N SER A 279 30.61 36.51 32.99
CA SER A 279 31.26 37.81 32.76
C SER A 279 32.78 37.80 32.90
N THR A 280 33.36 36.80 33.56
CA THR A 280 34.82 36.66 33.77
C THR A 280 35.54 35.82 32.71
N ALA A 281 34.81 35.11 31.84
CA ALA A 281 35.37 34.38 30.71
C ALA A 281 35.67 35.34 29.53
N LYS A 282 36.92 35.77 29.38
CA LYS A 282 37.38 36.48 28.16
C LYS A 282 37.23 35.59 26.92
N PRO A 283 36.75 36.12 25.77
CA PRO A 283 36.70 35.34 24.54
C PRO A 283 38.14 35.03 24.10
N SER A 284 38.46 33.75 23.99
CA SER A 284 39.73 33.29 23.41
C SER A 284 39.71 33.56 21.90
N GLY A 285 40.19 34.74 21.50
CA GLY A 285 40.43 35.09 20.10
C GLY A 285 41.61 34.29 19.55
N ARG A 286 41.31 33.20 18.84
CA ARG A 286 42.10 32.78 17.68
C ARG A 286 41.20 33.00 16.46
N VAL A 287 41.57 33.97 15.62
CA VAL A 287 40.87 34.23 14.35
C VAL A 287 41.26 33.10 13.40
N ALA A 288 40.37 32.12 13.25
CA ALA A 288 40.50 31.08 12.24
C ALA A 288 40.25 31.67 10.84
N ASP A 289 41.04 31.25 9.85
CA ASP A 289 40.85 31.65 8.46
C ASP A 289 39.53 31.06 7.89
N SER A 290 38.95 31.70 6.86
CA SER A 290 37.63 31.32 6.30
C SER A 290 37.57 29.86 5.82
N LYS A 291 38.70 29.28 5.39
CA LYS A 291 38.79 27.84 5.06
C LYS A 291 38.62 26.94 6.28
N THR A 292 39.19 27.35 7.42
CA THR A 292 39.09 26.59 8.68
C THR A 292 37.67 26.66 9.22
N VAL A 293 37.04 27.84 9.16
CA VAL A 293 35.64 28.05 9.54
C VAL A 293 34.69 27.19 8.71
N LEU A 294 34.86 27.16 7.38
CA LEU A 294 34.04 26.34 6.51
C LEU A 294 34.22 24.84 6.78
N ARG A 295 35.46 24.38 7.00
CA ARG A 295 35.74 22.98 7.35
C ARG A 295 35.08 22.57 8.67
N GLU A 296 35.23 23.39 9.70
CA GLU A 296 34.60 23.17 11.00
C GLU A 296 33.06 23.15 10.90
N HIS A 297 32.49 24.00 10.04
CA HIS A 297 31.06 24.01 9.78
C HIS A 297 30.58 22.71 9.13
N VAL A 298 31.29 22.21 8.11
CA VAL A 298 30.95 20.91 7.48
C VAL A 298 31.10 19.76 8.48
N ALA A 299 32.18 19.72 9.25
CA ALA A 299 32.42 18.70 10.27
C ALA A 299 31.25 18.62 11.28
N GLU A 300 30.74 19.76 11.73
CA GLU A 300 29.58 19.78 12.63
C GLU A 300 28.28 19.26 12.00
N GLN A 301 28.05 19.55 10.72
CA GLN A 301 26.86 19.06 10.03
C GLN A 301 26.88 17.53 9.87
N VAL A 302 28.06 16.91 9.81
CA VAL A 302 28.20 15.45 9.65
C VAL A 302 28.39 14.69 10.97
N HIS A 303 28.96 15.31 12.01
CA HIS A 303 29.14 14.70 13.34
C HIS A 303 27.86 14.58 14.20
N LEU A 304 26.68 14.83 13.61
CA LEU A 304 25.38 14.66 14.28
C LEU A 304 24.94 13.19 14.44
N PHE A 305 25.63 12.24 13.79
CA PHE A 305 25.35 10.81 13.88
C PHE A 305 26.48 10.13 14.65
N THR A 306 26.21 9.61 15.86
CA THR A 306 27.19 8.89 16.72
C THR A 306 26.76 7.44 17.02
N GLY A 307 25.76 6.91 16.30
CA GLY A 307 25.26 5.53 16.44
C GLY A 307 25.94 4.52 15.51
N HIS A 308 25.52 3.26 15.56
CA HIS A 308 25.96 2.26 14.57
C HIS A 308 25.16 2.42 13.27
N TYR A 309 25.82 2.83 12.19
CA TYR A 309 25.15 3.08 10.91
C TYR A 309 25.24 1.86 10.01
N VAL A 310 24.14 1.56 9.33
CA VAL A 310 24.08 0.52 8.32
C VAL A 310 24.19 1.14 6.94
N HIS A 311 25.12 0.62 6.14
CA HIS A 311 25.36 1.12 4.79
C HIS A 311 24.22 0.74 3.86
N GLY A 312 23.55 1.72 3.27
CA GLY A 312 22.50 1.49 2.27
C GLY A 312 23.06 0.96 0.94
N GLU A 313 22.24 0.16 0.26
CA GLU A 313 22.51 -0.29 -1.11
C GLU A 313 21.77 0.58 -2.12
N ALA A 314 22.34 0.71 -3.31
CA ALA A 314 21.72 1.39 -4.44
C ALA A 314 21.90 0.58 -5.73
N GLU A 315 21.21 1.00 -6.78
CA GLU A 315 21.39 0.52 -8.15
C GLU A 315 21.70 1.71 -9.06
N GLU A 316 22.62 1.50 -9.99
CA GLU A 316 22.89 2.46 -11.05
C GLU A 316 21.81 2.37 -12.13
N THR A 317 21.34 3.53 -12.57
CA THR A 317 20.38 3.63 -13.67
C THR A 317 20.81 4.71 -14.66
N THR A 318 20.54 4.50 -15.95
CA THR A 318 20.83 5.49 -16.99
C THR A 318 19.54 6.24 -17.35
N LEU A 319 19.61 7.57 -17.43
CA LEU A 319 18.47 8.40 -17.88
C LEU A 319 18.19 8.26 -19.39
N GLN A 320 19.08 7.61 -20.16
CA GLN A 320 18.94 7.43 -21.61
C GLN A 320 18.05 6.24 -21.98
N GLU A 321 18.16 5.11 -21.28
CA GLU A 321 17.36 3.91 -21.58
C GLU A 321 15.89 4.07 -21.16
N SER A 322 15.63 4.90 -20.13
CA SER A 322 14.28 5.17 -19.61
C SER A 322 13.41 6.05 -20.52
N GLN A 323 13.99 6.72 -21.53
CA GLN A 323 13.24 7.52 -22.51
C GLN A 323 12.49 6.66 -23.56
N LEU A 324 12.93 5.42 -23.79
CA LEU A 324 12.45 4.60 -24.93
C LEU A 324 11.29 3.66 -24.58
N ASP A 325 11.21 3.17 -23.34
CA ASP A 325 10.23 2.15 -22.93
C ASP A 325 9.37 2.55 -21.70
N GLY A 326 9.59 3.74 -21.12
CA GLY A 326 8.86 4.18 -19.93
C GLY A 326 9.10 3.32 -18.68
N SER A 327 10.08 2.41 -18.74
CA SER A 327 10.46 1.49 -17.67
C SER A 327 11.90 1.78 -17.22
N ARG A 328 12.22 1.55 -15.94
CA ARG A 328 13.59 1.65 -15.42
C ARG A 328 14.25 0.29 -15.51
N HIS A 329 15.33 0.19 -16.26
CA HIS A 329 16.21 -0.97 -16.21
C HIS A 329 17.35 -0.72 -15.24
N ALA A 330 17.56 -1.66 -14.31
CA ALA A 330 18.71 -1.66 -13.43
C ALA A 330 19.95 -2.04 -14.25
N VAL A 331 21.00 -1.23 -14.14
CA VAL A 331 22.26 -1.49 -14.83
C VAL A 331 23.25 -2.09 -13.82
N GLY A 332 23.19 -3.40 -13.65
CA GLY A 332 24.16 -4.16 -12.83
C GLY A 332 23.67 -4.60 -11.44
N PRO A 333 24.52 -5.31 -10.67
CA PRO A 333 24.18 -5.84 -9.34
C PRO A 333 24.10 -4.71 -8.29
N PRO A 334 23.38 -4.95 -7.16
CA PRO A 334 23.32 -3.99 -6.05
C PRO A 334 24.71 -3.66 -5.52
N LEU A 335 24.92 -2.39 -5.23
CA LEU A 335 26.20 -1.82 -4.82
C LEU A 335 26.04 -0.95 -3.57
N ARG A 336 27.10 -0.84 -2.77
CA ARG A 336 27.10 0.01 -1.57
C ARG A 336 27.11 1.47 -2.01
N ALA A 337 26.05 2.20 -1.66
CA ALA A 337 25.81 3.55 -2.19
C ALA A 337 26.96 4.52 -1.87
N ILE A 338 27.49 4.45 -0.64
CA ILE A 338 28.59 5.32 -0.19
C ILE A 338 29.88 5.01 -0.96
N ASP A 339 30.24 3.73 -1.11
CA ASP A 339 31.48 3.33 -1.79
C ASP A 339 31.46 3.83 -3.24
N ARG A 340 30.33 3.64 -3.92
CA ARG A 340 30.16 4.13 -5.29
C ARG A 340 30.15 5.65 -5.42
N LEU A 341 29.56 6.36 -4.46
CA LEU A 341 29.61 7.82 -4.42
C LEU A 341 31.04 8.33 -4.19
N VAL A 342 31.85 7.64 -3.37
CA VAL A 342 33.26 7.96 -3.19
C VAL A 342 34.04 7.73 -4.49
N GLU A 343 33.86 6.59 -5.15
CA GLU A 343 34.46 6.32 -6.47
C GLU A 343 34.09 7.39 -7.51
N TRP A 344 32.82 7.78 -7.55
CA TRP A 344 32.34 8.86 -8.41
C TRP A 344 32.98 10.20 -8.03
N ALA A 345 33.07 10.55 -6.74
CA ALA A 345 33.64 11.82 -6.29
C ALA A 345 35.10 11.99 -6.69
N ILE A 346 35.89 10.91 -6.67
CA ILE A 346 37.32 10.94 -6.96
C ILE A 346 37.66 10.81 -8.44
N ASP A 347 36.74 10.30 -9.27
CA ASP A 347 36.96 10.10 -10.71
C ASP A 347 37.23 11.43 -11.43
N GLY A 348 38.50 11.67 -11.78
CA GLY A 348 38.96 12.89 -12.44
C GLY A 348 38.98 12.82 -13.96
N ARG A 349 38.45 11.75 -14.59
CA ARG A 349 38.42 11.65 -16.05
C ARG A 349 37.54 12.76 -16.65
N PRO A 350 37.94 13.40 -17.77
CA PRO A 350 37.12 14.44 -18.43
C PRO A 350 35.73 13.96 -18.85
N GLU A 351 35.61 12.66 -19.16
CA GLU A 351 34.38 11.98 -19.58
C GLU A 351 33.49 11.57 -18.38
N ALA A 352 33.99 11.71 -17.13
CA ALA A 352 33.26 11.25 -15.96
C ALA A 352 32.09 12.19 -15.62
N PRO A 353 30.93 11.64 -15.19
CA PRO A 353 29.78 12.47 -14.85
C PRO A 353 30.13 13.41 -13.69
N ARG A 354 29.85 14.70 -13.87
CA ARG A 354 30.05 15.74 -12.85
C ARG A 354 28.86 15.88 -11.92
N LEU A 355 27.75 15.28 -12.30
CA LEU A 355 26.48 15.34 -11.61
C LEU A 355 26.08 13.94 -11.17
N CYS A 356 25.66 13.82 -9.92
CA CYS A 356 25.04 12.62 -9.40
C CYS A 356 23.70 13.01 -8.75
N ALA A 357 22.63 12.28 -9.03
CA ALA A 357 21.48 12.29 -8.13
C ALA A 357 21.33 10.99 -7.38
N LEU A 358 21.13 11.15 -6.08
CA LEU A 358 20.70 10.10 -5.19
C LEU A 358 19.18 10.15 -5.09
N LEU A 359 18.55 9.23 -5.81
CA LEU A 359 17.12 9.09 -5.92
C LEU A 359 16.65 7.93 -5.05
N GLY A 360 15.41 7.98 -4.63
CA GLY A 360 14.83 6.89 -3.87
C GLY A 360 13.50 7.28 -3.30
N ASP A 361 12.74 6.26 -2.94
CA ASP A 361 11.46 6.45 -2.32
C ASP A 361 11.58 7.17 -0.98
N VAL A 362 10.43 7.67 -0.55
CA VAL A 362 10.21 8.16 0.79
C VAL A 362 10.74 7.15 1.81
N GLY A 363 11.73 7.59 2.60
CA GLY A 363 12.31 6.81 3.67
C GLY A 363 13.46 5.85 3.33
N MET A 364 13.97 5.86 2.11
CA MET A 364 15.11 5.01 1.73
C MET A 364 16.49 5.50 2.19
N GLY A 365 16.56 6.35 3.23
CA GLY A 365 17.84 6.78 3.81
C GLY A 365 18.70 7.72 2.95
N LYS A 366 18.11 8.49 2.03
CA LYS A 366 18.85 9.45 1.16
C LYS A 366 19.68 10.46 1.96
N THR A 367 19.05 11.18 2.89
CA THR A 367 19.73 12.14 3.78
C THR A 367 20.87 11.46 4.54
N THR A 368 20.60 10.32 5.18
CA THR A 368 21.61 9.56 5.93
C THR A 368 22.79 9.17 5.03
N THR A 369 22.52 8.71 3.81
CA THR A 369 23.56 8.35 2.84
C THR A 369 24.37 9.55 2.40
N ALA A 370 23.72 10.70 2.13
CA ALA A 370 24.40 11.94 1.77
C ALA A 370 25.29 12.48 2.90
N THR A 371 24.80 12.44 4.15
CA THR A 371 25.58 12.84 5.33
C THR A 371 26.77 11.91 5.55
N LEU A 372 26.58 10.58 5.53
CA LEU A 372 27.65 9.61 5.71
C LEU A 372 28.68 9.66 4.57
N PHE A 373 28.24 9.89 3.33
CA PHE A 373 29.13 10.15 2.20
C PHE A 373 29.98 11.41 2.43
N THR A 374 29.35 12.49 2.88
CA THR A 374 30.05 13.75 3.20
C THR A 374 31.08 13.53 4.31
N GLN A 375 30.71 12.79 5.37
CA GLN A 375 31.61 12.43 6.46
C GLN A 375 32.80 11.62 5.95
N ARG A 376 32.53 10.56 5.18
CA ARG A 376 33.57 9.68 4.65
C ARG A 376 34.54 10.41 3.75
N LEU A 377 34.04 11.31 2.90
CA LEU A 377 34.86 12.10 2.01
C LEU A 377 35.68 13.16 2.78
N LEU A 378 35.13 13.71 3.87
CA LEU A 378 35.85 14.63 4.74
C LEU A 378 37.01 13.93 5.45
N GLU A 379 36.79 12.73 6.00
CA GLU A 379 37.84 11.89 6.59
C GLU A 379 38.96 11.58 5.59
N LEU A 380 38.61 11.26 4.33
CA LEU A 380 39.60 11.02 3.28
C LEU A 380 40.38 12.30 2.94
N HIS A 381 39.70 13.44 2.84
CA HIS A 381 40.31 14.75 2.59
C HIS A 381 41.25 15.19 3.72
N GLU A 382 40.90 14.91 4.98
CA GLU A 382 41.75 15.22 6.13
C GLU A 382 43.05 14.40 6.15
N ASN A 383 42.98 13.16 5.67
CA ASN A 383 44.15 12.30 5.53
C ASN A 383 44.99 12.63 4.28
N ASP A 384 44.34 13.01 3.17
CA ASP A 384 44.98 13.39 1.92
C ASP A 384 44.20 14.52 1.22
N ALA A 385 44.83 15.70 1.15
CA ALA A 385 44.26 16.90 0.52
C ALA A 385 44.05 16.76 -1.01
N SER A 386 44.51 15.67 -1.63
CA SER A 386 44.22 15.34 -3.03
C SER A 386 42.75 14.99 -3.27
N PHE A 387 42.05 14.48 -2.25
CA PHE A 387 40.60 14.21 -2.30
C PHE A 387 39.81 15.52 -2.30
N PRO A 388 38.63 15.58 -2.95
CA PRO A 388 37.83 16.80 -2.99
C PRO A 388 37.26 17.16 -1.61
N MET A 389 37.20 18.45 -1.30
CA MET A 389 36.53 18.96 -0.08
C MET A 389 35.01 18.81 -0.21
N PRO A 390 34.32 18.08 0.69
CA PRO A 390 32.87 17.99 0.65
C PRO A 390 32.21 19.23 1.29
N LEU A 391 31.11 19.70 0.73
CA LEU A 391 30.30 20.82 1.22
C LEU A 391 28.84 20.42 1.25
N LEU A 392 28.28 20.19 2.44
CA LEU A 392 26.88 19.79 2.61
C LEU A 392 25.98 21.03 2.79
N PHE A 393 24.86 21.03 2.05
CA PHE A 393 23.81 22.04 2.13
C PHE A 393 22.48 21.33 2.27
N ASP A 394 21.91 21.41 3.47
CA ASP A 394 20.57 20.93 3.75
C ASP A 394 19.54 21.95 3.25
N LEU A 395 18.92 21.64 2.11
CA LEU A 395 17.92 22.50 1.48
C LEU A 395 16.64 22.61 2.32
N ARG A 396 16.39 21.71 3.27
CA ARG A 396 15.22 21.80 4.18
C ARG A 396 15.27 23.04 5.08
N ASN A 397 16.45 23.65 5.23
CA ASN A 397 16.63 24.86 6.01
C ASN A 397 16.40 26.15 5.21
N VAL A 398 16.11 26.05 3.90
CA VAL A 398 15.83 27.21 3.05
C VAL A 398 14.49 27.83 3.44
N ARG A 399 14.51 29.12 3.78
CA ARG A 399 13.30 29.92 4.04
C ARG A 399 12.84 30.59 2.75
N ILE A 400 11.79 30.04 2.13
CA ILE A 400 11.27 30.49 0.84
C ILE A 400 10.75 31.94 0.90
N THR A 401 10.13 32.34 2.01
CA THR A 401 9.67 33.72 2.25
C THR A 401 10.80 34.76 2.31
N GLY A 402 12.06 34.33 2.44
CA GLY A 402 13.23 35.21 2.44
C GLY A 402 13.85 35.45 1.06
N LEU A 403 13.31 34.87 -0.02
CA LEU A 403 13.87 34.93 -1.37
C LEU A 403 13.23 36.01 -2.28
N ASP A 404 12.38 36.87 -1.72
CA ASP A 404 11.65 37.90 -2.46
C ASP A 404 12.61 38.85 -3.24
N GLY A 405 12.29 39.09 -4.52
CA GLY A 405 12.96 40.05 -5.40
C GLY A 405 13.99 39.49 -6.41
N ALA A 406 14.59 38.31 -6.17
CA ALA A 406 15.36 37.51 -7.16
C ALA A 406 15.96 36.25 -6.50
N MET A 407 15.69 35.07 -7.06
CA MET A 407 16.34 33.81 -6.70
C MET A 407 17.70 33.68 -7.41
N THR A 408 18.77 34.12 -6.75
CA THR A 408 20.17 33.93 -7.19
C THR A 408 20.83 32.81 -6.40
N LEU A 409 21.85 32.15 -6.97
CA LEU A 409 22.61 31.11 -6.26
C LEU A 409 23.19 31.62 -4.94
N ASP A 410 23.74 32.84 -4.93
CA ASP A 410 24.37 33.41 -3.73
C ASP A 410 23.35 33.57 -2.60
N ARG A 411 22.15 34.07 -2.90
CA ARG A 411 21.07 34.17 -1.92
C ARG A 411 20.63 32.81 -1.40
N ILE A 412 20.57 31.78 -2.25
CA ILE A 412 20.22 30.42 -1.83
C ILE A 412 21.28 29.88 -0.87
N LEU A 413 22.56 30.01 -1.21
CA LEU A 413 23.67 29.54 -0.36
C LEU A 413 23.73 30.32 0.96
N ASP A 414 23.65 31.65 0.92
CA ASP A 414 23.67 32.49 2.12
C ASP A 414 22.47 32.18 3.04
N ASN A 415 21.28 31.93 2.48
CA ASN A 415 20.10 31.56 3.27
C ASN A 415 20.30 30.23 4.03
N VAL A 416 20.86 29.21 3.37
CA VAL A 416 21.16 27.91 4.01
C VAL A 416 22.27 28.07 5.05
N LEU A 417 23.32 28.84 4.74
CA LEU A 417 24.42 29.10 5.67
C LEU A 417 23.92 29.87 6.89
N ASP A 418 23.11 30.92 6.72
CA ASP A 418 22.53 31.69 7.82
C ASP A 418 21.67 30.82 8.74
N ALA A 419 20.92 29.87 8.18
CA ALA A 419 20.11 28.94 8.96
C ALA A 419 20.94 27.92 9.76
N THR A 420 22.18 27.65 9.36
CA THR A 420 23.05 26.61 9.95
C THR A 420 24.32 27.16 10.61
N ARG A 421 24.58 28.48 10.53
CA ARG A 421 25.81 29.13 11.00
C ARG A 421 25.90 29.10 12.53
N ARG A 422 27.09 28.81 13.04
CA ARG A 422 27.39 28.87 14.49
C ARG A 422 27.26 30.31 15.03
N PRO A 423 26.73 30.49 16.25
CA PRO A 423 26.78 31.77 16.95
C PRO A 423 28.23 32.27 17.08
N GLY A 424 28.48 33.52 16.68
CA GLY A 424 29.81 34.15 16.77
C GLY A 424 30.71 34.00 15.53
N VAL A 425 30.28 33.26 14.50
CA VAL A 425 30.94 33.29 13.17
C VAL A 425 30.35 34.48 12.38
N PRO A 426 31.15 35.47 11.96
CA PRO A 426 30.63 36.60 11.20
C PRO A 426 30.27 36.19 9.76
N PRO A 427 29.21 36.77 9.14
CA PRO A 427 28.77 36.41 7.78
C PRO A 427 29.87 36.54 6.71
N GLU A 428 30.80 37.48 6.90
CA GLU A 428 31.96 37.68 6.01
C GLU A 428 32.89 36.46 5.92
N ARG A 429 32.89 35.59 6.95
CA ARG A 429 33.77 34.42 7.04
C ARG A 429 33.13 33.13 6.56
N LEU A 430 31.81 33.10 6.43
CA LEU A 430 31.04 31.95 5.94
C LEU A 430 29.84 32.43 5.11
N ASN A 431 30.07 32.65 3.82
CA ASN A 431 29.09 33.12 2.84
C ASN A 431 29.28 32.42 1.49
N ALA A 432 28.37 32.69 0.55
CA ALA A 432 28.38 32.17 -0.81
C ALA A 432 29.70 32.42 -1.56
N ALA A 433 30.38 33.55 -1.34
CA ALA A 433 31.65 33.83 -2.00
C ALA A 433 32.77 32.88 -1.54
N VAL A 434 32.83 32.56 -0.24
CA VAL A 434 33.77 31.57 0.31
C VAL A 434 33.50 30.19 -0.27
N VAL A 435 32.22 29.79 -0.38
CA VAL A 435 31.80 28.52 -0.98
C VAL A 435 32.23 28.44 -2.44
N ARG A 436 31.98 29.49 -3.24
CA ARG A 436 32.40 29.54 -4.65
C ARG A 436 33.91 29.42 -4.83
N SER A 437 34.69 30.09 -3.98
CA SER A 437 36.16 29.98 -4.03
C SER A 437 36.66 28.54 -3.80
N GLN A 438 35.94 27.72 -3.01
CA GLN A 438 36.25 26.29 -2.89
C GLN A 438 35.83 25.49 -4.12
N LEU A 439 34.69 25.83 -4.72
CA LEU A 439 34.18 25.17 -5.93
C LEU A 439 35.05 25.39 -7.17
N GLU A 440 35.83 26.47 -7.22
CA GLU A 440 36.83 26.71 -8.27
C GLU A 440 38.07 25.82 -8.16
N GLN A 441 38.37 25.28 -6.97
CA GLN A 441 39.53 24.41 -6.74
C GLN A 441 39.21 22.95 -7.08
N ARG A 442 38.72 22.18 -6.10
CA ARG A 442 38.27 20.79 -6.25
C ARG A 442 37.38 20.42 -5.06
N ALA A 443 36.07 20.56 -5.22
CA ALA A 443 35.10 20.30 -4.16
C ALA A 443 33.93 19.44 -4.65
N VAL A 444 33.25 18.78 -3.72
CA VAL A 444 31.95 18.14 -3.96
C VAL A 444 30.89 18.90 -3.20
N ILE A 445 29.95 19.51 -3.90
CA ILE A 445 28.78 20.15 -3.28
C ILE A 445 27.64 19.15 -3.18
N VAL A 446 27.08 18.99 -1.99
CA VAL A 446 25.98 18.07 -1.70
C VAL A 446 24.76 18.90 -1.32
N PHE A 447 23.73 18.86 -2.14
CA PHE A 447 22.43 19.46 -1.87
C PHE A 447 21.45 18.36 -1.44
N ASP A 448 21.14 18.31 -0.14
CA ASP A 448 20.19 17.33 0.42
C ASP A 448 18.78 17.93 0.52
N GLY A 449 17.76 17.18 0.07
CA GLY A 449 16.35 17.53 0.24
C GLY A 449 15.80 18.46 -0.83
N LEU A 450 16.16 18.26 -2.10
CA LEU A 450 15.67 19.11 -3.20
C LEU A 450 14.14 19.12 -3.29
N ASP A 451 13.50 17.95 -3.16
CA ASP A 451 12.04 17.80 -3.20
C ASP A 451 11.31 18.62 -2.13
N GLU A 452 11.93 18.84 -0.98
CA GLU A 452 11.35 19.56 0.16
C GLU A 452 11.22 21.06 -0.11
N VAL A 453 12.12 21.66 -0.90
CA VAL A 453 12.01 23.07 -1.29
C VAL A 453 11.09 23.21 -2.50
N LEU A 454 11.26 22.33 -3.49
CA LEU A 454 10.54 22.45 -4.73
C LEU A 454 9.03 22.27 -4.59
N VAL A 455 8.55 21.54 -3.58
CA VAL A 455 7.11 21.31 -3.36
C VAL A 455 6.34 22.60 -3.00
N HIS A 456 7.05 23.64 -2.54
CA HIS A 456 6.47 24.92 -2.14
C HIS A 456 6.59 26.03 -3.20
N LEU A 457 7.22 25.73 -4.34
CA LEU A 457 7.51 26.71 -5.38
C LEU A 457 6.55 26.58 -6.57
N SER A 458 6.24 27.73 -7.18
CA SER A 458 5.49 27.76 -8.44
C SER A 458 6.26 27.00 -9.55
N PRO A 459 5.59 26.46 -10.60
CA PRO A 459 6.29 25.80 -11.70
C PRO A 459 7.45 26.62 -12.30
N HIS A 460 7.27 27.94 -12.39
CA HIS A 460 8.30 28.86 -12.86
C HIS A 460 9.48 28.96 -11.88
N ASP A 461 9.19 29.15 -10.59
CA ASP A 461 10.19 29.29 -9.54
C ASP A 461 10.99 28.00 -9.33
N ARG A 462 10.36 26.83 -9.51
CA ARG A 462 11.04 25.52 -9.46
C ARG A 462 12.14 25.42 -10.51
N GLN A 463 11.85 25.81 -11.75
CA GLN A 463 12.83 25.80 -12.83
C GLN A 463 13.95 26.81 -12.56
N LEU A 464 13.61 28.00 -12.07
CA LEU A 464 14.59 29.04 -11.71
C LEU A 464 15.50 28.57 -10.56
N PHE A 465 14.94 28.04 -9.48
CA PHE A 465 15.66 27.54 -8.31
C PHE A 465 16.65 26.45 -8.71
N THR A 466 16.17 25.43 -9.41
CA THR A 466 17.01 24.32 -9.89
C THR A 466 18.10 24.83 -10.82
N ARG A 467 17.78 25.77 -11.73
CA ARG A 467 18.76 26.42 -12.60
C ARG A 467 19.85 27.16 -11.84
N GLN A 468 19.54 27.79 -10.70
CA GLN A 468 20.57 28.41 -9.86
C GLN A 468 21.46 27.37 -9.20
N LEU A 469 20.92 26.27 -8.67
CA LEU A 469 21.73 25.20 -8.09
C LEU A 469 22.75 24.66 -9.12
N TRP A 470 22.31 24.41 -10.36
CA TRP A 470 23.21 23.98 -11.44
C TRP A 470 24.36 24.94 -11.73
N ARG A 471 24.17 26.26 -11.50
CA ARG A 471 25.22 27.27 -11.69
C ARG A 471 26.31 27.22 -10.64
N ALA A 472 26.14 26.43 -9.57
CA ALA A 472 27.19 26.24 -8.57
C ALA A 472 28.41 25.51 -9.12
N LEU A 473 28.26 24.77 -10.22
CA LEU A 473 29.40 24.14 -10.90
C LEU A 473 30.01 25.09 -11.94
N PRO A 474 31.26 25.55 -11.74
CA PRO A 474 31.96 26.32 -12.77
C PRO A 474 32.21 25.46 -14.01
N ALA A 475 32.16 26.06 -15.21
CA ALA A 475 32.35 25.35 -16.47
C ALA A 475 33.70 24.61 -16.52
N ASP A 476 34.76 25.23 -16.00
CA ASP A 476 36.14 24.76 -16.15
C ASP A 476 36.74 24.12 -14.88
N ALA A 477 35.97 23.97 -13.79
CA ALA A 477 36.46 23.41 -12.52
C ALA A 477 36.22 21.89 -12.40
N PRO A 478 37.10 21.12 -11.72
CA PRO A 478 36.94 19.68 -11.51
C PRO A 478 35.88 19.32 -10.45
N SER A 479 35.15 20.30 -9.92
CA SER A 479 34.15 20.11 -8.87
C SER A 479 32.92 19.36 -9.38
N LYS A 480 32.31 18.59 -8.48
CA LYS A 480 31.15 17.74 -8.74
C LYS A 480 29.99 18.10 -7.81
N MET A 481 28.78 17.69 -8.18
CA MET A 481 27.55 17.98 -7.44
C MET A 481 26.72 16.73 -7.21
N LEU A 482 26.33 16.51 -5.96
CA LEU A 482 25.37 15.50 -5.54
C LEU A 482 24.04 16.19 -5.18
N LEU A 483 22.93 15.71 -5.75
CA LEU A 483 21.58 16.16 -5.43
C LEU A 483 20.78 14.99 -4.88
N THR A 484 20.10 15.17 -3.74
CA THR A 484 19.13 14.16 -3.26
C THR A 484 17.70 14.63 -3.57
N CYS A 485 16.87 13.72 -4.07
CA CYS A 485 15.48 14.03 -4.42
C CYS A 485 14.58 12.79 -4.28
N ARG A 486 13.32 12.97 -3.87
CA ARG A 486 12.27 11.94 -3.92
C ARG A 486 11.86 11.65 -5.37
N THR A 487 11.77 10.38 -5.73
CA THR A 487 11.26 9.96 -7.04
C THR A 487 9.80 10.36 -7.26
N GLN A 488 9.00 10.41 -6.19
CA GLN A 488 7.58 10.78 -6.18
C GLN A 488 7.32 12.25 -6.53
N TYR A 489 8.35 13.10 -6.42
CA TYR A 489 8.23 14.51 -6.71
C TYR A 489 7.90 14.76 -8.19
N PHE A 490 8.42 13.91 -9.07
CA PHE A 490 8.17 13.95 -10.51
C PHE A 490 6.89 13.18 -10.84
N ARG A 491 6.03 13.76 -11.69
CA ARG A 491 4.76 13.12 -12.09
C ARG A 491 5.02 11.88 -12.94
N THR A 492 5.94 11.98 -13.90
CA THR A 492 6.38 10.88 -14.78
C THR A 492 7.90 10.71 -14.76
N ILE A 493 8.40 9.56 -15.23
CA ILE A 493 9.82 9.34 -15.53
C ILE A 493 10.29 10.37 -16.56
N ARG A 494 9.46 10.70 -17.55
CA ARG A 494 9.80 11.72 -18.55
C ARG A 494 10.02 13.09 -17.92
N ASP A 495 9.19 13.50 -16.95
CA ASP A 495 9.37 14.78 -16.25
C ASP A 495 10.67 14.81 -15.45
N GLU A 496 11.00 13.72 -14.78
CA GLU A 496 12.26 13.55 -14.07
C GLU A 496 13.47 13.67 -15.01
N VAL A 497 13.44 12.92 -16.13
CA VAL A 497 14.49 12.97 -17.15
C VAL A 497 14.60 14.39 -17.71
N THR A 498 13.48 15.01 -18.08
CA THR A 498 13.45 16.38 -18.63
C THR A 498 13.99 17.39 -17.62
N PHE A 499 13.69 17.20 -16.34
CA PHE A 499 14.16 18.05 -15.26
C PHE A 499 15.68 17.98 -15.07
N PHE A 500 16.27 16.78 -15.15
CA PHE A 500 17.72 16.58 -14.97
C PHE A 500 18.54 16.81 -16.25
N THR A 501 17.99 16.50 -17.43
CA THR A 501 18.70 16.61 -18.73
C THR A 501 18.46 17.95 -19.43
N GLY A 502 17.28 18.54 -19.25
CA GLY A 502 16.87 19.83 -19.81
C GLY A 502 16.82 19.87 -21.35
N GLU A 503 15.61 19.82 -21.93
CA GLU A 503 15.38 19.96 -23.40
C GLU A 503 15.93 21.28 -24.02
N SER A 504 16.38 22.24 -23.21
CA SER A 504 16.90 23.54 -23.66
C SER A 504 18.41 23.75 -23.45
N ARG A 505 19.19 22.71 -23.13
CA ARG A 505 20.66 22.81 -23.01
C ARG A 505 21.34 22.07 -24.15
N ARG A 506 21.89 22.80 -25.14
CA ARG A 506 22.60 22.25 -26.31
C ARG A 506 23.84 21.36 -26.02
N LYS A 507 24.14 20.98 -24.77
CA LYS A 507 25.43 20.35 -24.39
C LYS A 507 25.43 19.34 -23.22
N LEU A 508 24.31 18.95 -22.62
CA LEU A 508 24.34 17.84 -21.64
C LEU A 508 23.84 16.56 -22.34
N ARG A 509 24.71 15.56 -22.47
CA ARG A 509 24.38 14.21 -22.97
C ARG A 509 24.08 13.30 -21.77
N GLY A 510 23.33 12.21 -21.98
CA GLY A 510 22.95 11.30 -20.91
C GLY A 510 24.11 10.65 -20.13
N ASN A 511 25.33 10.67 -20.69
CA ASN A 511 26.55 10.19 -20.05
C ASN A 511 27.17 11.19 -19.05
N ASP A 512 26.67 12.42 -18.99
CA ASP A 512 27.20 13.48 -18.11
C ASP A 512 26.65 13.41 -16.67
N TYR A 513 25.78 12.44 -16.40
CA TYR A 513 25.02 12.32 -15.15
C TYR A 513 24.94 10.87 -14.64
N LEU A 514 25.14 10.69 -13.33
CA LEU A 514 24.98 9.43 -12.61
C LEU A 514 23.67 9.45 -11.80
N ALA A 515 22.84 8.42 -11.92
CA ALA A 515 21.67 8.24 -11.06
C ALA A 515 21.84 7.00 -10.19
N LEU A 516 21.75 7.17 -8.88
CA LEU A 516 21.73 6.08 -7.91
C LEU A 516 20.35 5.97 -7.30
N LEU A 517 19.71 4.81 -7.46
CA LEU A 517 18.42 4.51 -6.86
C LEU A 517 18.60 3.71 -5.58
N MET A 518 18.24 4.29 -4.43
CA MET A 518 18.32 3.61 -3.13
C MET A 518 17.40 2.39 -3.06
N ARG A 519 17.92 1.29 -2.53
CA ARG A 519 17.18 0.05 -2.27
C ARG A 519 16.68 -0.04 -0.82
N PRO A 520 15.62 -0.83 -0.57
CA PRO A 520 15.28 -1.26 0.80
C PRO A 520 16.43 -2.04 1.44
N PHE A 521 16.53 -1.98 2.77
CA PHE A 521 17.43 -2.81 3.55
C PHE A 521 17.08 -4.30 3.43
N ARG A 522 18.10 -5.13 3.35
CA ARG A 522 17.99 -6.59 3.48
C ARG A 522 17.78 -6.99 4.95
N PRO A 523 17.27 -8.21 5.22
CA PRO A 523 17.09 -8.70 6.60
C PRO A 523 18.36 -8.56 7.46
N GLU A 524 19.54 -8.78 6.88
CA GLU A 524 20.83 -8.66 7.58
C GLU A 524 21.12 -7.21 8.00
N GLN A 525 20.83 -6.25 7.12
CA GLN A 525 20.97 -4.80 7.38
C GLN A 525 19.97 -4.33 8.46
N VAL A 526 18.75 -4.89 8.47
CA VAL A 526 17.76 -4.62 9.51
C VAL A 526 18.25 -5.14 10.87
N ARG A 527 18.76 -6.38 10.92
CA ARG A 527 19.33 -6.97 12.14
C ARG A 527 20.53 -6.18 12.65
N GLU A 528 21.45 -5.80 11.76
CA GLU A 528 22.63 -4.98 12.07
C GLU A 528 22.21 -3.63 12.68
N TYR A 529 21.20 -2.98 12.09
CA TYR A 529 20.66 -1.71 12.60
C TYR A 529 20.10 -1.87 14.01
N LEU A 530 19.26 -2.88 14.24
CA LEU A 530 18.63 -3.11 15.54
C LEU A 530 19.67 -3.45 16.61
N LYS A 531 20.62 -4.33 16.30
CA LYS A 531 21.72 -4.70 17.21
C LYS A 531 22.57 -3.49 17.60
N GLY A 532 22.97 -2.69 16.61
CA GLY A 532 23.87 -1.58 16.83
C GLY A 532 23.24 -0.36 17.51
N ASN A 533 21.92 -0.19 17.42
CA ASN A 533 21.25 1.01 17.93
C ASN A 533 20.37 0.78 19.18
N LEU A 534 19.95 -0.46 19.47
CA LEU A 534 19.11 -0.74 20.65
C LEU A 534 19.90 -1.15 21.90
N GLY A 535 21.20 -1.44 21.78
CA GLY A 535 22.04 -1.87 22.91
C GLY A 535 21.51 -3.14 23.59
N ARG A 536 20.89 -4.04 22.81
CA ARG A 536 20.32 -5.32 23.24
C ARG A 536 21.18 -6.47 22.74
N ASP A 537 21.06 -7.63 23.39
CA ASP A 537 21.76 -8.85 22.97
C ASP A 537 21.13 -9.46 21.70
N ASP A 538 21.87 -10.38 21.08
CA ASP A 538 21.44 -11.05 19.85
C ASP A 538 20.12 -11.82 20.05
N GLU A 539 19.92 -12.44 21.22
CA GLU A 539 18.70 -13.21 21.53
C GLU A 539 17.46 -12.32 21.62
N TRP A 540 17.58 -11.12 22.21
CA TRP A 540 16.48 -10.15 22.23
C TRP A 540 16.18 -9.63 20.82
N VAL A 541 17.21 -9.31 20.02
CA VAL A 541 17.02 -8.81 18.65
C VAL A 541 16.31 -9.85 17.79
N ASP A 542 16.71 -11.12 17.90
CA ASP A 542 16.10 -12.21 17.13
C ASP A 542 14.63 -12.42 17.55
N ARG A 543 14.30 -12.37 18.85
CA ARG A 543 12.89 -12.40 19.33
C ARG A 543 12.08 -11.19 18.90
N PHE A 544 12.69 -10.01 18.82
CA PHE A 544 12.02 -8.80 18.35
C PHE A 544 11.74 -8.89 16.84
N LEU A 545 12.68 -9.43 16.06
CA LEU A 545 12.49 -9.72 14.64
C LEU A 545 11.43 -10.81 14.42
N GLU A 546 11.36 -11.84 15.26
CA GLU A 546 10.26 -12.81 15.25
C GLU A 546 8.91 -12.14 15.54
N THR A 547 8.88 -11.22 16.51
CA THR A 547 7.66 -10.44 16.83
C THR A 547 7.25 -9.57 15.64
N ILE A 548 8.20 -8.90 14.99
CA ILE A 548 7.95 -8.12 13.77
C ILE A 548 7.47 -9.05 12.64
N GLY A 549 8.07 -10.22 12.49
CA GLY A 549 7.68 -11.22 11.49
C GLY A 549 6.31 -11.84 11.73
N ALA A 550 5.88 -11.93 12.99
CA ALA A 550 4.54 -12.37 13.37
C ALA A 550 3.47 -11.31 13.11
N VAL A 551 3.83 -10.03 13.09
CA VAL A 551 2.92 -8.95 12.69
C VAL A 551 2.87 -8.88 11.17
N HIS A 552 1.68 -9.09 10.61
CA HIS A 552 1.49 -9.17 9.18
C HIS A 552 2.19 -8.03 8.42
N ASN A 553 3.08 -8.42 7.49
CA ASN A 553 3.76 -7.53 6.56
C ASN A 553 4.61 -6.39 7.20
N LEU A 554 4.86 -6.45 8.52
CA LEU A 554 5.68 -5.45 9.21
C LEU A 554 7.17 -5.61 8.85
N THR A 555 7.60 -6.82 8.48
CA THR A 555 8.96 -7.11 7.99
C THR A 555 9.31 -6.29 6.74
N GLU A 556 8.39 -6.15 5.79
CA GLU A 556 8.66 -5.37 4.57
C GLU A 556 8.71 -3.86 4.86
N LEU A 557 7.92 -3.38 5.83
CA LEU A 557 8.02 -2.00 6.32
C LEU A 557 9.33 -1.73 7.06
N SER A 558 9.84 -2.71 7.80
CA SER A 558 11.11 -2.62 8.54
C SER A 558 12.34 -2.59 7.62
N GLN A 559 12.20 -2.90 6.33
CA GLN A 559 13.27 -2.73 5.34
C GLN A 559 13.54 -1.26 4.99
N ARG A 560 12.66 -0.32 5.37
CA ARG A 560 12.90 1.11 5.12
C ARG A 560 13.59 1.74 6.33
N PRO A 561 14.77 2.35 6.20
CA PRO A 561 15.56 2.86 7.34
C PRO A 561 14.77 3.73 8.34
N ILE A 562 13.94 4.64 7.86
CA ILE A 562 13.16 5.52 8.74
C ILE A 562 11.93 4.82 9.33
N THR A 563 11.29 3.90 8.62
CA THR A 563 10.18 3.12 9.18
C THR A 563 10.71 2.12 10.21
N LEU A 564 11.88 1.51 9.95
CA LEU A 564 12.63 0.71 10.91
C LEU A 564 12.95 1.51 12.17
N ARG A 565 13.45 2.74 12.01
CA ARG A 565 13.67 3.64 13.13
C ARG A 565 12.38 3.91 13.90
N LEU A 566 11.28 4.24 13.22
CA LEU A 566 9.99 4.48 13.88
C LEU A 566 9.48 3.25 14.63
N ILE A 567 9.67 2.03 14.09
CA ILE A 567 9.34 0.77 14.76
C ILE A 567 10.26 0.54 15.97
N ALA A 568 11.56 0.78 15.83
CA ALA A 568 12.54 0.68 16.91
C ALA A 568 12.24 1.69 18.04
N ASP A 569 11.79 2.89 17.70
CA ASP A 569 11.34 3.92 18.65
C ASP A 569 10.03 3.53 19.37
N GLN A 570 9.36 2.43 18.99
CA GLN A 570 8.22 1.87 19.73
C GLN A 570 8.60 0.84 20.77
N VAL A 571 9.87 0.41 20.87
CA VAL A 571 10.25 -0.69 21.76
C VAL A 571 9.81 -0.41 23.20
N GLU A 572 10.02 0.80 23.72
CA GLU A 572 9.58 1.18 25.07
C GLU A 572 8.05 1.23 25.20
N PHE A 573 7.33 1.68 24.17
CA PHE A 573 5.86 1.65 24.16
C PHE A 573 5.33 0.20 24.18
N ILE A 574 5.91 -0.68 23.37
CA ILE A 574 5.58 -2.11 23.30
C ILE A 574 5.88 -2.80 24.63
N GLU A 575 7.04 -2.51 25.22
CA GLU A 575 7.45 -3.07 26.52
C GLU A 575 6.56 -2.53 27.66
N THR A 576 6.26 -1.23 27.67
CA THR A 576 5.37 -0.60 28.67
C THR A 576 3.96 -1.14 28.56
N ALA A 577 3.40 -1.26 27.35
CA ALA A 577 2.09 -1.84 27.12
C ALA A 577 2.02 -3.30 27.62
N LYS A 578 3.07 -4.10 27.36
CA LYS A 578 3.18 -5.46 27.90
C LYS A 578 3.26 -5.48 29.44
N LEU A 579 4.02 -4.58 30.05
CA LEU A 579 4.15 -4.47 31.51
C LEU A 579 2.85 -4.03 32.19
N GLU A 580 2.08 -3.16 31.53
CA GLU A 580 0.76 -2.70 31.99
C GLU A 580 -0.36 -3.72 31.73
N GLY A 581 -0.06 -4.85 31.08
CA GLY A 581 -1.04 -5.88 30.73
C GLY A 581 -2.00 -5.47 29.61
N ARG A 582 -1.67 -4.45 28.80
CA ARG A 582 -2.47 -4.05 27.64
C ARG A 582 -2.24 -5.05 26.50
N THR A 583 -3.32 -5.48 25.86
CA THR A 583 -3.25 -6.27 24.63
C THR A 583 -2.79 -5.38 23.48
N LEU A 584 -1.52 -5.50 23.09
CA LEU A 584 -0.98 -4.79 21.95
C LEU A 584 -1.49 -5.44 20.66
N ARG A 585 -2.28 -4.71 19.87
CA ARG A 585 -2.79 -5.19 18.59
C ARG A 585 -1.90 -4.69 17.45
N SER A 586 -1.85 -5.42 16.35
CA SER A 586 -1.10 -5.00 15.15
C SER A 586 -1.51 -3.60 14.69
N VAL A 587 -2.82 -3.30 14.72
CA VAL A 587 -3.36 -2.00 14.33
C VAL A 587 -2.82 -0.83 15.17
N ASP A 588 -2.51 -1.06 16.45
CA ASP A 588 -2.00 -0.02 17.36
C ASP A 588 -0.56 0.37 16.97
N ILE A 589 0.26 -0.61 16.60
CA ILE A 589 1.63 -0.37 16.11
C ILE A 589 1.59 0.42 14.80
N TYR A 590 0.72 0.02 13.86
CA TYR A 590 0.57 0.71 12.58
C TYR A 590 0.07 2.15 12.76
N ALA A 591 -0.90 2.37 13.65
CA ALA A 591 -1.40 3.71 13.96
C ALA A 591 -0.29 4.62 14.49
N GLU A 592 0.51 4.15 15.46
CA GLU A 592 1.63 4.91 16.01
C GLU A 592 2.71 5.23 14.95
N VAL A 593 3.08 4.27 14.11
CA VAL A 593 4.05 4.47 13.02
C VAL A 593 3.51 5.49 12.01
N VAL A 594 2.24 5.37 11.63
CA VAL A 594 1.57 6.28 10.69
C VAL A 594 1.50 7.70 11.24
N ASP A 595 1.14 7.85 12.50
CA ASP A 595 0.92 9.16 13.13
C ASP A 595 2.23 9.93 13.28
N ARG A 596 3.28 9.27 13.78
CA ARG A 596 4.63 9.89 13.83
C ARG A 596 5.14 10.23 12.44
N TRP A 597 4.91 9.36 11.47
CA TRP A 597 5.34 9.59 10.11
C TRP A 597 4.71 10.85 9.51
N ILE A 598 3.38 10.93 9.56
CA ILE A 598 2.64 12.02 8.95
C ILE A 598 2.92 13.34 9.70
N ALA A 599 3.12 13.29 11.02
CA ALA A 599 3.40 14.47 11.84
C ALA A 599 4.85 14.98 11.74
N ARG A 600 5.80 14.17 11.25
CA ARG A 600 7.24 14.50 11.21
C ARG A 600 7.53 15.85 10.55
N ASP A 601 6.83 16.16 9.46
CA ASP A 601 7.03 17.37 8.66
C ASP A 601 5.82 18.33 8.79
N SER A 602 5.17 18.31 9.95
CA SER A 602 4.09 19.24 10.28
C SER A 602 4.59 20.69 10.17
N GLY A 603 3.82 21.54 9.48
CA GLY A 603 4.18 22.94 9.23
C GLY A 603 5.09 23.17 8.02
N LYS A 604 5.62 22.12 7.38
CA LYS A 604 6.34 22.25 6.09
C LYS A 604 5.35 22.18 4.93
N HIS A 605 4.48 21.17 4.91
CA HIS A 605 3.50 20.97 3.84
C HIS A 605 2.20 21.74 4.06
N THR A 606 1.49 22.04 2.96
CA THR A 606 0.17 22.65 2.97
C THR A 606 -0.86 21.71 3.60
N LEU A 607 -0.82 20.41 3.29
CA LEU A 607 -1.77 19.44 3.84
C LEU A 607 -1.48 19.17 5.33
N THR A 608 -2.50 19.33 6.18
CA THR A 608 -2.39 18.99 7.62
C THR A 608 -2.25 17.48 7.82
N PRO A 609 -1.67 17.02 8.95
CA PRO A 609 -1.57 15.59 9.25
C PRO A 609 -2.90 14.84 9.18
N ASP A 610 -3.97 15.42 9.72
CA ASP A 610 -5.29 14.79 9.74
C ASP A 610 -5.87 14.66 8.33
N HIS A 611 -5.71 15.70 7.50
CA HIS A 611 -6.16 15.68 6.12
C HIS A 611 -5.37 14.68 5.28
N LYS A 612 -4.05 14.53 5.52
CA LYS A 612 -3.25 13.47 4.87
C LYS A 612 -3.78 12.09 5.20
N ARG A 613 -4.03 11.78 6.48
CA ARG A 613 -4.57 10.48 6.93
C ARG A 613 -5.91 10.19 6.27
N LEU A 614 -6.83 11.15 6.32
CA LEU A 614 -8.15 11.07 5.72
C LEU A 614 -8.08 10.77 4.22
N LEU A 615 -7.25 11.49 3.47
CA LEU A 615 -7.07 11.29 2.03
C LEU A 615 -6.44 9.92 1.72
N MET A 616 -5.51 9.42 2.54
CA MET A 616 -4.95 8.07 2.36
C MET A 616 -5.98 6.97 2.55
N GLU A 617 -6.86 7.09 3.55
CA GLU A 617 -8.00 6.18 3.74
C GLU A 617 -8.90 6.17 2.48
N GLU A 618 -9.18 7.33 1.90
CA GLU A 618 -10.02 7.45 0.69
C GLU A 618 -9.34 6.92 -0.58
N ILE A 619 -8.03 7.12 -0.77
CA ILE A 619 -7.29 6.51 -1.90
C ILE A 619 -7.28 4.99 -1.78
N ALA A 620 -7.06 4.45 -0.58
CA ALA A 620 -7.08 3.00 -0.38
C ALA A 620 -8.43 2.42 -0.84
N ALA A 621 -9.53 3.06 -0.45
CA ALA A 621 -10.87 2.68 -0.90
C ALA A 621 -11.08 2.85 -2.40
N GLY A 622 -10.59 3.95 -2.99
CA GLY A 622 -10.70 4.20 -4.42
C GLY A 622 -9.95 3.18 -5.27
N LEU A 623 -8.69 2.89 -4.93
CA LEU A 623 -7.87 1.87 -5.58
C LEU A 623 -8.55 0.50 -5.50
N TRP A 624 -8.99 0.10 -4.30
CA TRP A 624 -9.67 -1.19 -4.08
C TRP A 624 -10.95 -1.32 -4.91
N ARG A 625 -11.81 -0.29 -4.91
CA ARG A 625 -13.04 -0.28 -5.73
C ARG A 625 -12.76 -0.40 -7.22
N SER A 626 -11.70 0.26 -7.70
CA SER A 626 -11.33 0.22 -9.12
C SER A 626 -10.72 -1.12 -9.56
N GLY A 627 -10.37 -2.02 -8.62
CA GLY A 627 -9.60 -3.23 -8.90
C GLY A 627 -8.15 -2.95 -9.34
N LYS A 628 -7.69 -1.70 -9.22
CA LYS A 628 -6.34 -1.28 -9.57
C LYS A 628 -5.45 -1.27 -8.34
N ASN A 629 -4.20 -1.66 -8.52
CA ASN A 629 -3.15 -1.58 -7.51
C ASN A 629 -2.32 -0.28 -7.60
N ALA A 630 -2.49 0.50 -8.67
CA ALA A 630 -1.84 1.78 -8.90
C ALA A 630 -2.72 2.70 -9.77
N TRP A 631 -2.52 4.02 -9.64
CA TRP A 631 -3.16 5.05 -10.46
C TRP A 631 -2.12 5.85 -11.24
N SER A 632 -2.46 6.24 -12.46
CA SER A 632 -1.68 7.21 -13.23
C SER A 632 -1.70 8.59 -12.55
N PRO A 633 -0.79 9.52 -12.92
CA PRO A 633 -0.73 10.83 -12.28
C PRO A 633 -2.02 11.62 -12.49
N ALA A 634 -2.62 11.51 -13.68
CA ALA A 634 -3.91 12.13 -14.02
C ALA A 634 -5.04 11.59 -13.14
N GLU A 635 -5.12 10.27 -12.95
CA GLU A 635 -6.15 9.67 -12.07
C GLU A 635 -6.00 10.11 -10.62
N VAL A 636 -4.78 10.24 -10.10
CA VAL A 636 -4.54 10.78 -8.75
C VAL A 636 -5.00 12.24 -8.65
N ASP A 637 -4.72 13.07 -9.66
CA ASP A 637 -5.09 14.48 -9.66
C ASP A 637 -6.61 14.66 -9.78
N ASP A 638 -7.25 13.97 -10.72
CA ASP A 638 -8.71 13.99 -10.92
C ASP A 638 -9.45 13.51 -9.67
N TRP A 639 -8.97 12.41 -9.07
CA TRP A 639 -9.53 11.90 -7.82
C TRP A 639 -9.38 12.91 -6.69
N LEU A 640 -8.20 13.52 -6.52
CA LEU A 640 -7.93 14.44 -5.42
C LEU A 640 -8.79 15.71 -5.52
N LEU A 641 -8.98 16.23 -6.73
CA LEU A 641 -9.91 17.32 -7.00
C LEU A 641 -11.35 16.95 -6.62
N GLY A 642 -11.83 15.81 -7.10
CA GLY A 642 -13.17 15.31 -6.76
C GLY A 642 -13.36 15.07 -5.26
N ALA A 643 -12.33 14.57 -4.57
CA ALA A 643 -12.36 14.31 -3.13
C ALA A 643 -12.46 15.61 -2.30
N LEU A 644 -11.86 16.72 -2.75
CA LEU A 644 -12.06 18.02 -2.11
C LEU A 644 -13.41 18.64 -2.41
N ASP A 645 -13.91 18.50 -3.64
CA ASP A 645 -15.21 19.06 -4.01
C ASP A 645 -16.34 18.44 -3.18
N GLN A 646 -16.22 17.15 -2.84
CA GLN A 646 -17.14 16.46 -1.95
C GLN A 646 -16.99 16.85 -0.46
N ARG A 647 -15.98 17.65 -0.10
CA ARG A 647 -15.66 18.03 1.29
C ARG A 647 -15.40 19.55 1.40
N PRO A 648 -16.47 20.37 1.48
CA PRO A 648 -16.39 21.83 1.50
C PRO A 648 -15.58 22.40 2.68
N ASP A 649 -15.48 21.66 3.77
CA ASP A 649 -14.66 21.92 4.95
C ASP A 649 -13.16 21.87 4.63
N LEU A 650 -12.71 20.83 3.92
CA LEU A 650 -11.34 20.74 3.41
C LEU A 650 -11.07 21.82 2.37
N LEU A 651 -12.00 22.02 1.42
CA LEU A 651 -11.86 23.01 0.37
C LEU A 651 -11.72 24.43 0.92
N ARG A 652 -12.44 24.78 1.99
CA ARG A 652 -12.27 26.07 2.70
C ARG A 652 -10.87 26.24 3.28
N HIS A 653 -10.29 25.17 3.82
CA HIS A 653 -8.95 25.22 4.39
C HIS A 653 -7.88 25.49 3.32
N TYR A 654 -8.12 25.07 2.08
CA TYR A 654 -7.13 25.13 0.99
C TYR A 654 -7.43 26.16 -0.11
N ARG A 655 -8.53 26.93 -0.01
CA ARG A 655 -9.03 27.84 -1.06
C ARG A 655 -8.03 28.89 -1.60
N GLY A 656 -6.93 29.14 -0.88
CA GLY A 656 -5.85 30.06 -1.28
C GLY A 656 -4.58 29.40 -1.85
N HIS A 657 -4.54 28.08 -2.03
CA HIS A 657 -3.36 27.36 -2.51
C HIS A 657 -3.49 26.96 -3.98
N LEU A 658 -2.38 26.99 -4.73
CA LEU A 658 -2.36 26.58 -6.14
C LEU A 658 -2.62 25.07 -6.27
N PRO A 659 -3.44 24.63 -7.26
CA PRO A 659 -3.75 23.21 -7.47
C PRO A 659 -2.53 22.27 -7.57
N ASP A 660 -1.42 22.77 -8.09
CA ASP A 660 -0.19 21.99 -8.26
C ASP A 660 0.59 21.78 -6.95
N LEU A 661 0.38 22.59 -5.91
CA LEU A 661 1.16 22.54 -4.66
C LEU A 661 0.73 21.37 -3.79
N TRP A 662 -0.56 21.31 -3.45
CA TRP A 662 -1.13 20.22 -2.66
C TRP A 662 -1.13 18.87 -3.40
N THR A 663 -1.22 18.82 -4.73
CA THR A 663 -1.02 17.57 -5.51
C THR A 663 0.42 17.06 -5.44
N ALA A 664 1.41 17.96 -5.35
CA ALA A 664 2.81 17.61 -5.12
C ALA A 664 3.05 17.20 -3.66
N ASP A 665 2.55 17.98 -2.69
CA ASP A 665 2.59 17.64 -1.25
C ASP A 665 1.95 16.28 -0.99
N PHE A 666 0.84 15.98 -1.65
CA PHE A 666 0.15 14.73 -1.47
C PHE A 666 0.99 13.54 -1.94
N ARG A 667 1.77 13.66 -3.02
CA ARG A 667 2.66 12.60 -3.51
C ARG A 667 3.95 12.47 -2.69
N THR A 668 4.46 13.57 -2.14
CA THR A 668 5.73 13.58 -1.42
C THR A 668 5.58 13.34 0.07
N ALA A 669 4.48 13.78 0.68
CA ALA A 669 4.28 13.78 2.14
C ALA A 669 3.31 12.70 2.63
N THR A 670 3.03 11.69 1.81
CA THR A 670 2.19 10.54 2.16
C THR A 670 2.92 9.21 1.93
N PHE A 671 2.19 8.09 2.09
CA PHE A 671 2.72 6.75 1.87
C PHE A 671 2.60 6.28 0.42
N LEU A 672 2.50 7.19 -0.55
CA LEU A 672 2.54 6.82 -1.95
C LEU A 672 3.98 6.69 -2.45
N LYS A 673 4.21 5.72 -3.32
CA LYS A 673 5.44 5.61 -4.12
C LYS A 673 5.11 5.59 -5.60
N ARG A 674 6.09 6.00 -6.40
CA ARG A 674 6.02 5.92 -7.85
C ARG A 674 6.64 4.61 -8.32
N GLU A 675 5.91 3.88 -9.15
CA GLU A 675 6.37 2.68 -9.85
C GLU A 675 6.11 2.87 -11.34
N GLY A 676 7.19 3.03 -12.12
CA GLY A 676 7.09 3.52 -13.49
C GLY A 676 6.49 4.93 -13.53
N ASP A 677 5.42 5.07 -14.29
CA ASP A 677 4.59 6.28 -14.39
C ASP A 677 3.30 6.22 -13.56
N THR A 678 3.19 5.27 -12.63
CA THR A 678 2.01 5.14 -11.75
C THR A 678 2.36 5.34 -10.28
N PHE A 679 1.36 5.71 -9.49
CA PHE A 679 1.43 5.86 -8.04
C PHE A 679 0.65 4.75 -7.36
N ARG A 680 1.28 4.13 -6.36
CA ARG A 680 0.66 3.13 -5.49
C ARG A 680 1.10 3.32 -4.06
N PHE A 681 0.49 2.60 -3.14
CA PHE A 681 1.01 2.55 -1.78
C PHE A 681 2.44 1.99 -1.76
N ALA A 682 3.27 2.65 -0.96
CA ALA A 682 4.64 2.30 -0.65
C ALA A 682 4.76 0.83 -0.19
N HIS A 683 3.72 0.34 0.49
CA HIS A 683 3.64 -0.99 1.04
C HIS A 683 2.22 -1.53 1.03
N ARG A 684 2.05 -2.84 0.82
CA ARG A 684 0.72 -3.49 0.77
C ARG A 684 -0.01 -3.44 2.11
N SER A 685 0.69 -3.65 3.23
CA SER A 685 0.04 -3.53 4.55
C SER A 685 -0.39 -2.12 4.92
N LEU A 686 0.28 -1.08 4.42
CA LEU A 686 -0.20 0.29 4.61
C LEU A 686 -1.51 0.47 3.84
N PHE A 687 -1.58 -0.04 2.62
CA PHE A 687 -2.83 -0.05 1.85
C PHE A 687 -3.96 -0.78 2.59
N GLU A 688 -3.71 -1.99 3.10
CA GLU A 688 -4.68 -2.79 3.87
C GLU A 688 -5.10 -2.08 5.18
N TYR A 689 -4.14 -1.49 5.90
CA TYR A 689 -4.40 -0.69 7.10
C TYR A 689 -5.29 0.52 6.80
N PHE A 690 -4.97 1.32 5.78
CA PHE A 690 -5.76 2.49 5.40
C PHE A 690 -7.14 2.10 4.86
N LEU A 691 -7.26 0.96 4.16
CA LEU A 691 -8.55 0.43 3.72
C LEU A 691 -9.42 -0.02 4.91
N ALA A 692 -8.82 -0.71 5.90
CA ALA A 692 -9.53 -1.11 7.11
C ALA A 692 -10.01 0.10 7.92
N ARG A 693 -9.15 1.11 8.05
CA ARG A 693 -9.47 2.41 8.68
C ARG A 693 -10.61 3.12 7.96
N TYR A 694 -10.58 3.16 6.63
CA TYR A 694 -11.67 3.70 5.81
C TYR A 694 -13.00 2.99 6.10
N LEU A 695 -13.00 1.66 6.07
CA LEU A 695 -14.18 0.85 6.32
C LEU A 695 -14.73 1.09 7.73
N PHE A 696 -13.87 1.03 8.74
CA PHE A 696 -14.24 1.28 10.13
C PHE A 696 -14.92 2.64 10.30
N ARG A 697 -14.27 3.71 9.83
CA ARG A 697 -14.80 5.09 9.90
C ARG A 697 -16.15 5.20 9.19
N THR A 698 -16.25 4.64 7.99
CA THR A 698 -17.49 4.69 7.19
C THR A 698 -18.62 3.92 7.86
N LEU A 699 -18.33 2.76 8.46
CA LEU A 699 -19.31 1.98 9.24
C LEU A 699 -19.81 2.78 10.46
N CYS A 700 -18.92 3.49 11.17
CA CYS A 700 -19.33 4.36 12.27
C CYS A 700 -20.25 5.51 11.80
N GLU A 701 -19.98 6.08 10.62
CA GLU A 701 -20.75 7.20 10.06
C GLU A 701 -22.13 6.80 9.50
N ILE A 702 -22.33 5.55 9.05
CA ILE A 702 -23.64 5.04 8.55
C ILE A 702 -24.74 5.21 9.62
N ASN A 703 -24.43 4.94 10.89
CA ASN A 703 -25.39 5.08 11.99
C ASN A 703 -25.34 6.45 12.69
N GLY A 704 -24.20 7.14 12.65
CA GLY A 704 -23.99 8.40 13.39
C GLY A 704 -24.33 9.67 12.61
N ALA A 705 -24.20 9.66 11.27
CA ALA A 705 -24.34 10.86 10.42
C ALA A 705 -25.24 10.66 9.19
N GLY A 706 -25.78 9.45 8.98
CA GLY A 706 -26.68 9.16 7.87
C GLY A 706 -25.98 9.07 6.50
N ARG A 707 -24.71 8.64 6.45
CA ARG A 707 -24.05 8.31 5.18
C ARG A 707 -24.75 7.14 4.48
N ASP A 708 -24.65 7.11 3.14
CA ASP A 708 -25.17 6.03 2.33
C ASP A 708 -24.31 4.75 2.48
N ILE A 709 -24.99 3.59 2.49
CA ILE A 709 -24.38 2.25 2.55
C ILE A 709 -23.53 1.97 1.30
N GLU A 710 -23.81 2.66 0.19
CA GLU A 710 -22.99 2.59 -1.03
C GLU A 710 -21.51 2.97 -0.78
N ALA A 711 -21.21 3.73 0.28
CA ALA A 711 -19.83 4.04 0.64
C ALA A 711 -19.02 2.81 1.11
N VAL A 712 -19.64 1.72 1.55
CA VAL A 712 -18.94 0.46 1.86
C VAL A 712 -19.08 -0.61 0.79
N ALA A 713 -19.85 -0.34 -0.28
CA ALA A 713 -19.98 -1.24 -1.42
C ALA A 713 -18.65 -1.26 -2.20
N MET A 714 -17.89 -2.35 -2.02
CA MET A 714 -16.65 -2.62 -2.73
C MET A 714 -16.36 -4.13 -2.79
N PRO A 715 -15.49 -4.59 -3.72
CA PRO A 715 -15.05 -5.98 -3.75
C PRO A 715 -14.58 -6.46 -2.37
N VAL A 716 -14.81 -7.74 -2.04
CA VAL A 716 -14.51 -8.29 -0.71
C VAL A 716 -13.05 -8.02 -0.33
N PRO A 717 -12.78 -7.33 0.79
CA PRO A 717 -11.42 -7.03 1.23
C PRO A 717 -10.57 -8.27 1.47
N SER A 718 -9.24 -8.10 1.40
CA SER A 718 -8.28 -9.14 1.79
C SER A 718 -8.48 -9.58 3.25
N PRO A 719 -8.17 -10.84 3.61
CA PRO A 719 -8.20 -11.31 5.01
C PRO A 719 -7.44 -10.40 5.97
N GLU A 720 -6.33 -9.81 5.51
CA GLU A 720 -5.50 -8.88 6.26
C GLU A 720 -6.23 -7.57 6.57
N THR A 721 -6.97 -7.05 5.60
CA THR A 721 -7.83 -5.86 5.82
C THR A 721 -8.95 -6.18 6.79
N LEU A 722 -9.54 -7.37 6.69
CA LEU A 722 -10.58 -7.82 7.62
C LEU A 722 -10.05 -8.03 9.04
N ASP A 723 -8.79 -8.46 9.19
CA ASP A 723 -8.13 -8.60 10.48
C ASP A 723 -7.90 -7.24 11.15
N PHE A 724 -7.34 -6.27 10.41
CA PHE A 724 -7.22 -4.89 10.91
C PHE A 724 -8.58 -4.29 11.26
N LEU A 725 -9.60 -4.51 10.43
CA LEU A 725 -10.96 -4.06 10.70
C LEU A 725 -11.53 -4.72 11.97
N GLY A 726 -11.30 -6.01 12.17
CA GLY A 726 -11.70 -6.75 13.37
C GLY A 726 -11.05 -6.20 14.64
N GLN A 727 -9.76 -5.86 14.58
CA GLN A 727 -9.05 -5.23 15.70
C GLN A 727 -9.62 -3.83 16.05
N LEU A 728 -9.99 -3.05 15.03
CA LEU A 728 -10.64 -1.74 15.21
C LEU A 728 -12.04 -1.87 15.82
N ILE A 729 -12.88 -2.76 15.28
CA ILE A 729 -14.23 -3.03 15.79
C ILE A 729 -14.17 -3.62 17.21
N ALA A 730 -13.16 -4.43 17.53
CA ALA A 730 -12.95 -4.91 18.90
C ALA A 730 -12.65 -3.78 19.89
N ALA A 731 -12.04 -2.67 19.43
CA ALA A 731 -11.82 -1.49 20.25
C ALA A 731 -13.12 -0.73 20.52
N GLU A 732 -13.91 -0.53 19.46
CA GLU A 732 -15.11 0.32 19.44
C GLU A 732 -16.24 -0.39 18.68
N PRO A 733 -16.97 -1.33 19.32
CA PRO A 733 -17.86 -2.25 18.61
C PRO A 733 -19.25 -1.68 18.27
N VAL A 734 -19.70 -0.64 18.97
CA VAL A 734 -21.13 -0.27 19.02
C VAL A 734 -21.66 0.20 17.67
N GLU A 735 -21.12 1.30 17.13
CA GLU A 735 -21.56 1.84 15.85
C GLU A 735 -21.31 0.91 14.66
N PRO A 736 -20.11 0.31 14.48
CA PRO A 736 -19.84 -0.51 13.29
C PRO A 736 -20.64 -1.81 13.25
N LEU A 737 -20.85 -2.48 14.39
CA LEU A 737 -21.70 -3.69 14.42
C LEU A 737 -23.16 -3.38 14.11
N ALA A 738 -23.68 -2.25 14.59
CA ALA A 738 -25.03 -1.82 14.23
C ALA A 738 -25.15 -1.53 12.72
N ALA A 739 -24.08 -1.03 12.07
CA ALA A 739 -24.07 -0.73 10.64
C ALA A 739 -24.05 -2.03 9.84
N LEU A 740 -23.17 -2.97 10.21
CA LEU A 740 -23.12 -4.31 9.63
C LEU A 740 -24.45 -5.07 9.78
N GLN A 741 -25.11 -4.96 10.94
CA GLN A 741 -26.44 -5.52 11.15
C GLN A 741 -27.49 -4.88 10.23
N THR A 742 -27.41 -3.57 9.99
CA THR A 742 -28.30 -2.83 9.10
C THR A 742 -28.09 -3.21 7.63
N ILE A 743 -26.84 -3.44 7.22
CA ILE A 743 -26.49 -3.96 5.90
C ILE A 743 -27.10 -5.36 5.72
N GLY A 744 -27.03 -6.22 6.73
CA GLY A 744 -27.58 -7.59 6.66
C GLY A 744 -29.11 -7.70 6.55
N ARG A 745 -29.86 -6.61 6.78
CA ARG A 745 -31.35 -6.60 6.70
C ARG A 745 -31.88 -6.57 5.27
N ARG A 746 -31.08 -6.16 4.29
CA ARG A 746 -31.47 -6.11 2.88
C ARG A 746 -30.24 -6.31 2.02
N TYR A 747 -30.32 -7.26 1.09
CA TYR A 747 -29.24 -7.51 0.16
C TYR A 747 -28.91 -6.26 -0.66
N ARG A 748 -27.64 -5.89 -0.66
CA ARG A 748 -27.02 -4.83 -1.47
C ARG A 748 -25.70 -5.38 -2.00
N PRO A 749 -25.52 -5.49 -3.32
CA PRO A 749 -24.29 -6.03 -3.90
C PRO A 749 -23.05 -5.35 -3.34
N GLN A 750 -21.99 -6.13 -3.14
CA GLN A 750 -20.71 -5.76 -2.54
C GLN A 750 -20.76 -5.37 -1.05
N ALA A 751 -21.74 -4.56 -0.61
CA ALA A 751 -21.87 -4.19 0.79
C ALA A 751 -22.30 -5.38 1.67
N SER A 752 -23.27 -6.16 1.21
CA SER A 752 -23.73 -7.37 1.91
C SER A 752 -22.66 -8.45 1.93
N GLU A 753 -21.91 -8.63 0.83
CA GLU A 753 -20.77 -9.54 0.75
C GLU A 753 -19.65 -9.11 1.69
N LEU A 754 -19.33 -7.82 1.77
CA LEU A 754 -18.36 -7.29 2.74
C LEU A 754 -18.78 -7.57 4.17
N ALA A 755 -20.06 -7.33 4.51
CA ALA A 755 -20.59 -7.60 5.83
C ALA A 755 -20.52 -9.10 6.17
N LEU A 756 -20.88 -9.96 5.23
CA LEU A 756 -20.78 -11.42 5.36
C LEU A 756 -19.32 -11.88 5.52
N ALA A 757 -18.40 -11.37 4.69
CA ALA A 757 -16.98 -11.69 4.75
C ALA A 757 -16.37 -11.29 6.09
N TYR A 758 -16.70 -10.09 6.59
CA TYR A 758 -16.32 -9.67 7.92
C TYR A 758 -16.86 -10.60 9.01
N ALA A 759 -18.16 -10.96 8.96
CA ALA A 759 -18.75 -11.84 9.97
C ALA A 759 -18.06 -13.21 10.02
N LEU A 760 -17.78 -13.79 8.85
CA LEU A 760 -17.06 -15.05 8.74
C LEU A 760 -15.64 -14.91 9.31
N HIS A 761 -14.89 -13.89 8.90
CA HIS A 761 -13.54 -13.64 9.40
C HIS A 761 -13.51 -13.39 10.92
N ALA A 762 -14.39 -12.52 11.42
CA ALA A 762 -14.51 -12.20 12.84
C ALA A 762 -14.81 -13.42 13.70
N GLN A 763 -15.64 -14.35 13.21
CA GLN A 763 -15.87 -15.61 13.92
C GLN A 763 -14.61 -16.47 14.01
N ARG A 764 -13.84 -16.61 12.92
CA ARG A 764 -12.59 -17.40 12.93
C ARG A 764 -11.57 -16.87 13.92
N HIS A 765 -11.45 -15.54 13.98
CA HIS A 765 -10.43 -14.86 14.80
C HIS A 765 -10.94 -14.41 16.18
N GLY A 766 -12.21 -14.65 16.51
CA GLY A 766 -12.79 -14.28 17.81
C GLY A 766 -13.09 -12.78 17.99
N TYR A 767 -13.22 -12.03 16.90
CA TYR A 767 -13.63 -10.62 16.94
C TYR A 767 -15.16 -10.47 17.11
N PRO A 768 -15.63 -9.32 17.63
CA PRO A 768 -17.06 -9.02 17.67
C PRO A 768 -17.67 -9.03 16.26
N CYS A 769 -18.81 -9.69 16.09
CA CYS A 769 -19.52 -9.78 14.81
C CYS A 769 -21.02 -9.59 14.98
N GLN A 770 -21.68 -9.19 13.89
CA GLN A 770 -23.12 -9.07 13.81
C GLN A 770 -23.81 -10.44 13.75
N SER A 771 -25.10 -10.48 14.06
CA SER A 771 -25.89 -11.71 13.92
C SER A 771 -26.16 -11.98 12.44
N LEU A 772 -25.92 -13.23 12.02
CA LEU A 772 -26.26 -13.73 10.68
C LEU A 772 -27.63 -14.44 10.63
N VAL A 773 -28.35 -14.50 11.75
CA VAL A 773 -29.72 -15.03 11.79
C VAL A 773 -30.65 -14.11 10.97
N GLY A 774 -31.40 -14.68 10.04
CA GLY A 774 -32.32 -13.96 9.17
C GLY A 774 -31.64 -13.06 8.13
N VAL A 775 -30.34 -13.24 7.88
CA VAL A 775 -29.59 -12.43 6.91
C VAL A 775 -30.22 -12.53 5.51
N GLN A 776 -30.34 -11.39 4.83
CA GLN A 776 -30.92 -11.31 3.49
C GLN A 776 -29.81 -11.32 2.43
N LEU A 777 -29.71 -12.42 1.69
CA LEU A 777 -28.71 -12.71 0.66
C LEU A 777 -29.36 -13.17 -0.66
N ALA A 778 -30.60 -12.74 -0.90
CA ALA A 778 -31.31 -13.08 -2.13
C ALA A 778 -30.59 -12.53 -3.37
N GLY A 779 -30.25 -13.40 -4.32
CA GLY A 779 -29.49 -13.04 -5.53
C GLY A 779 -27.99 -12.79 -5.29
N ALA A 780 -27.45 -13.17 -4.14
CA ALA A 780 -26.05 -12.94 -3.80
C ALA A 780 -25.07 -13.75 -4.65
N ALA A 781 -23.92 -13.16 -4.99
CA ALA A 781 -22.86 -13.82 -5.76
C ALA A 781 -21.85 -14.50 -4.81
N LEU A 782 -22.17 -15.73 -4.39
CA LEU A 782 -21.48 -16.45 -3.31
C LEU A 782 -20.75 -17.72 -3.78
N SER A 783 -20.45 -17.82 -5.08
CA SER A 783 -19.74 -18.96 -5.68
C SER A 783 -18.34 -19.15 -5.08
N GLY A 784 -18.02 -20.36 -4.64
CA GLY A 784 -16.74 -20.75 -4.03
C GLY A 784 -16.53 -20.25 -2.58
N TRP A 785 -17.55 -19.66 -1.95
CA TRP A 785 -17.44 -19.16 -0.58
C TRP A 785 -17.38 -20.28 0.45
N HIS A 786 -16.70 -20.01 1.58
CA HIS A 786 -16.53 -20.96 2.68
C HIS A 786 -17.21 -20.44 3.95
N PHE A 787 -18.23 -21.16 4.42
CA PHE A 787 -19.04 -20.86 5.59
C PHE A 787 -18.71 -21.83 6.73
N GLY A 788 -18.46 -21.28 7.91
CA GLY A 788 -18.09 -22.04 9.11
C GLY A 788 -16.69 -22.66 9.05
N GLU A 789 -16.36 -23.48 10.05
CA GLU A 789 -15.06 -24.15 10.23
C GLU A 789 -15.24 -25.49 10.95
N GLU A 790 -14.37 -26.45 10.64
CA GLU A 790 -14.38 -27.81 11.22
C GLU A 790 -13.91 -27.84 12.69
N SER A 791 -13.04 -26.91 13.09
CA SER A 791 -12.42 -26.89 14.43
C SER A 791 -13.28 -26.26 15.53
N ARG A 792 -14.46 -25.71 15.21
CA ARG A 792 -15.29 -24.96 16.17
C ARG A 792 -16.34 -25.86 16.82
N ALA A 793 -16.48 -25.75 18.14
CA ALA A 793 -17.50 -26.47 18.89
C ALA A 793 -18.93 -26.00 18.54
N ASP A 794 -19.11 -24.69 18.36
CA ASP A 794 -20.41 -24.07 18.07
C ASP A 794 -20.65 -23.88 16.57
N LYS A 795 -21.86 -24.21 16.11
CA LYS A 795 -22.27 -24.02 14.71
C LYS A 795 -22.39 -22.54 14.36
N LEU A 796 -21.98 -22.19 13.13
CA LEU A 796 -22.25 -20.87 12.57
C LEU A 796 -23.77 -20.70 12.39
N ARG A 797 -24.40 -19.78 13.14
CA ARG A 797 -25.85 -19.58 13.12
C ARG A 797 -26.29 -18.68 11.96
N MET A 798 -26.97 -19.27 11.00
CA MET A 798 -27.60 -18.61 9.84
C MET A 798 -29.05 -19.08 9.67
N ASN A 799 -29.73 -19.35 10.79
CA ASN A 799 -31.14 -19.74 10.80
C ASN A 799 -31.96 -18.68 10.07
N THR A 800 -32.99 -19.10 9.33
CA THR A 800 -33.92 -18.23 8.57
C THR A 800 -33.25 -17.31 7.54
N ALA A 801 -32.00 -17.57 7.15
CA ALA A 801 -31.32 -16.81 6.10
C ALA A 801 -32.05 -16.96 4.76
N SER A 802 -32.21 -15.86 4.03
CA SER A 802 -32.74 -15.88 2.65
C SER A 802 -31.58 -15.95 1.67
N LEU A 803 -31.46 -17.09 0.99
CA LEU A 803 -30.50 -17.38 -0.08
C LEU A 803 -31.23 -17.56 -1.43
N THR A 804 -32.41 -16.95 -1.55
CA THR A 804 -33.29 -17.08 -2.72
C THR A 804 -32.56 -16.60 -3.99
N GLY A 805 -32.42 -17.44 -5.01
CA GLY A 805 -31.73 -17.09 -6.25
C GLY A 805 -30.22 -16.82 -6.10
N ALA A 806 -29.60 -17.15 -4.96
CA ALA A 806 -28.17 -16.94 -4.75
C ALA A 806 -27.32 -17.90 -5.59
N ASP A 807 -26.17 -17.44 -6.08
CA ASP A 807 -25.16 -18.26 -6.72
C ASP A 807 -24.24 -18.88 -5.66
N LEU A 808 -24.36 -20.19 -5.45
CA LEU A 808 -23.68 -20.99 -4.42
C LEU A 808 -22.79 -22.09 -5.04
N ARG A 809 -22.39 -21.92 -6.30
CA ARG A 809 -21.61 -22.94 -7.01
C ARG A 809 -20.29 -23.23 -6.31
N GLY A 810 -20.03 -24.50 -6.00
CA GLY A 810 -18.82 -24.92 -5.31
C GLY A 810 -18.63 -24.33 -3.91
N SER A 811 -19.65 -23.70 -3.32
CA SER A 811 -19.57 -23.11 -1.98
C SER A 811 -19.58 -24.22 -0.91
N ARG A 812 -18.88 -24.00 0.19
CA ARG A 812 -18.70 -24.98 1.26
C ARG A 812 -19.32 -24.49 2.57
N PHE A 813 -20.13 -25.33 3.19
CA PHE A 813 -20.77 -25.10 4.47
C PHE A 813 -20.31 -26.16 5.46
N HIS A 814 -19.46 -25.80 6.41
CA HIS A 814 -19.00 -26.69 7.46
C HIS A 814 -19.55 -26.24 8.81
N HIS A 815 -20.25 -27.14 9.50
CA HIS A 815 -20.78 -26.87 10.84
C HIS A 815 -21.67 -25.60 10.90
N VAL A 816 -22.58 -25.45 9.93
CA VAL A 816 -23.48 -24.29 9.83
C VAL A 816 -24.89 -24.68 10.23
N ASP A 817 -25.58 -23.82 10.98
CA ASP A 817 -27.01 -23.94 11.26
C ASP A 817 -27.81 -23.08 10.27
N LEU A 818 -28.40 -23.77 9.29
CA LEU A 818 -29.25 -23.26 8.21
C LEU A 818 -30.72 -23.69 8.43
N THR A 819 -31.12 -23.91 9.67
CA THR A 819 -32.51 -24.25 10.00
C THR A 819 -33.46 -23.17 9.48
N GLU A 820 -34.51 -23.58 8.77
CA GLU A 820 -35.49 -22.70 8.11
C GLU A 820 -34.89 -21.73 7.07
N ALA A 821 -33.67 -21.96 6.56
CA ALA A 821 -33.10 -21.15 5.49
C ALA A 821 -33.86 -21.37 4.16
N ASP A 822 -33.94 -20.32 3.34
CA ASP A 822 -34.63 -20.35 2.05
C ASP A 822 -33.62 -20.36 0.89
N PHE A 823 -33.48 -21.51 0.22
CA PHE A 823 -32.68 -21.72 -0.99
C PHE A 823 -33.54 -21.73 -2.26
N THR A 824 -34.74 -21.15 -2.24
CA THR A 824 -35.63 -21.14 -3.42
C THR A 824 -34.91 -20.54 -4.64
N ASP A 825 -34.94 -21.22 -5.78
CA ASP A 825 -34.27 -20.84 -7.03
C ASP A 825 -32.73 -20.64 -6.95
N ALA A 826 -32.09 -21.09 -5.86
CA ALA A 826 -30.63 -20.97 -5.70
C ALA A 826 -29.86 -21.90 -6.65
N GLU A 827 -28.66 -21.48 -7.06
CA GLU A 827 -27.74 -22.25 -7.90
C GLU A 827 -26.62 -22.84 -7.02
N ALA A 828 -26.83 -24.05 -6.50
CA ALA A 828 -25.95 -24.75 -5.57
C ALA A 828 -25.25 -25.96 -6.21
N SER A 829 -24.98 -25.92 -7.52
CA SER A 829 -24.25 -27.01 -8.17
C SER A 829 -22.84 -27.17 -7.61
N GLY A 830 -22.48 -28.41 -7.28
CA GLY A 830 -21.20 -28.75 -6.64
C GLY A 830 -21.01 -28.18 -5.23
N ALA A 831 -22.03 -27.59 -4.60
CA ALA A 831 -21.94 -27.09 -3.24
C ALA A 831 -21.75 -28.24 -2.23
N GLU A 832 -20.94 -28.01 -1.21
CA GLU A 832 -20.66 -28.98 -0.17
C GLU A 832 -21.23 -28.53 1.18
N PHE A 833 -21.94 -29.41 1.87
CA PHE A 833 -22.47 -29.22 3.21
C PHE A 833 -21.94 -30.35 4.08
N HIS A 834 -21.23 -30.02 5.15
CA HIS A 834 -20.67 -30.97 6.09
C HIS A 834 -21.13 -30.62 7.50
N GLU A 835 -21.64 -31.61 8.23
CA GLU A 835 -22.02 -31.52 9.65
C GLU A 835 -23.01 -30.36 9.97
N SER A 836 -23.76 -29.92 8.96
CA SER A 836 -24.63 -28.75 9.02
C SER A 836 -26.10 -29.11 9.33
N LEU A 837 -26.84 -28.19 9.93
CA LEU A 837 -28.30 -28.32 10.16
C LEU A 837 -29.04 -27.62 9.04
N LEU A 838 -29.89 -28.34 8.32
CA LEU A 838 -30.72 -27.84 7.23
C LEU A 838 -32.22 -28.05 7.52
N THR A 839 -32.58 -28.27 8.78
CA THR A 839 -33.95 -28.58 9.21
C THR A 839 -34.95 -27.58 8.66
N ARG A 840 -35.99 -28.08 7.96
CA ARG A 840 -37.06 -27.30 7.34
C ARG A 840 -36.58 -26.20 6.37
N SER A 841 -35.41 -26.36 5.76
CA SER A 841 -34.95 -25.48 4.69
C SER A 841 -35.74 -25.70 3.39
N SER A 842 -35.98 -24.62 2.63
CA SER A 842 -36.70 -24.66 1.35
C SER A 842 -35.72 -24.75 0.19
N TRP A 843 -35.94 -25.70 -0.74
CA TRP A 843 -35.09 -25.92 -1.93
C TRP A 843 -35.91 -25.86 -3.23
N ARG A 844 -37.01 -25.12 -3.24
CA ARG A 844 -37.93 -25.10 -4.40
C ARG A 844 -37.27 -24.48 -5.61
N GLY A 845 -37.31 -25.14 -6.77
CA GLY A 845 -36.78 -24.59 -8.02
C GLY A 845 -35.25 -24.49 -8.08
N SER A 846 -34.54 -24.91 -7.03
CA SER A 846 -33.09 -24.78 -6.96
C SER A 846 -32.35 -25.85 -7.77
N ASN A 847 -31.08 -25.57 -8.05
CA ASN A 847 -30.16 -26.48 -8.72
C ASN A 847 -29.12 -26.98 -7.72
N ALA A 848 -29.17 -28.27 -7.36
CA ALA A 848 -28.23 -28.90 -6.43
C ALA A 848 -27.39 -30.00 -7.12
N VAL A 849 -27.25 -29.94 -8.45
CA VAL A 849 -26.54 -30.96 -9.24
C VAL A 849 -25.11 -31.13 -8.73
N GLY A 850 -24.73 -32.36 -8.41
CA GLY A 850 -23.41 -32.70 -7.87
C GLY A 850 -23.12 -32.17 -6.46
N ALA A 851 -24.11 -31.58 -5.76
CA ALA A 851 -23.93 -31.13 -4.38
C ALA A 851 -23.71 -32.32 -3.43
N ILE A 852 -22.93 -32.10 -2.37
CA ILE A 852 -22.59 -33.12 -1.37
C ILE A 852 -23.11 -32.66 -0.02
N LEU A 853 -24.00 -33.43 0.60
CA LEU A 853 -24.42 -33.23 1.99
C LEU A 853 -23.88 -34.40 2.80
N ARG A 854 -22.99 -34.15 3.75
CA ARG A 854 -22.31 -35.15 4.57
C ARG A 854 -22.59 -34.90 6.05
N ARG A 855 -23.12 -35.93 6.75
CA ARG A 855 -23.48 -35.86 8.17
C ARG A 855 -24.41 -34.67 8.50
N CYS A 856 -25.25 -34.28 7.55
CA CYS A 856 -26.17 -33.17 7.72
C CYS A 856 -27.47 -33.61 8.39
N HIS A 857 -28.10 -32.69 9.13
CA HIS A 857 -29.45 -32.88 9.64
C HIS A 857 -30.45 -32.23 8.69
N ILE A 858 -31.31 -33.02 8.04
CA ILE A 858 -32.18 -32.62 6.92
C ILE A 858 -33.67 -32.88 7.22
N GLU A 859 -34.07 -32.85 8.50
CA GLU A 859 -35.46 -33.07 8.88
C GLU A 859 -36.40 -32.04 8.23
N GLY A 860 -37.44 -32.50 7.55
CA GLY A 860 -38.41 -31.62 6.89
C GLY A 860 -37.91 -30.92 5.62
N VAL A 861 -36.79 -31.37 5.03
CA VAL A 861 -36.28 -30.89 3.74
C VAL A 861 -36.91 -31.68 2.59
N ALA A 862 -37.40 -30.98 1.57
CA ALA A 862 -38.03 -31.59 0.40
C ALA A 862 -37.29 -31.21 -0.89
N PHE A 863 -36.64 -32.19 -1.52
CA PHE A 863 -35.86 -32.03 -2.76
C PHE A 863 -36.66 -32.31 -4.06
N ASN A 864 -37.95 -32.55 -3.94
CA ASN A 864 -38.84 -32.96 -5.04
C ASN A 864 -39.04 -31.90 -6.14
N SER A 865 -38.66 -30.65 -5.90
CA SER A 865 -38.66 -29.57 -6.91
C SER A 865 -37.25 -29.02 -7.17
N THR A 866 -36.22 -29.75 -6.74
CA THR A 866 -34.80 -29.41 -6.87
C THR A 866 -34.19 -30.28 -7.96
N ARG A 867 -33.28 -29.73 -8.77
CA ARG A 867 -32.46 -30.55 -9.68
C ARG A 867 -31.36 -31.24 -8.88
N THR A 868 -31.39 -32.56 -8.79
CA THR A 868 -30.52 -33.33 -7.88
C THR A 868 -29.61 -34.37 -8.57
N TYR A 869 -29.33 -34.22 -9.87
CA TYR A 869 -28.48 -35.18 -10.60
C TYR A 869 -27.11 -35.31 -9.91
N ARG A 870 -26.71 -36.55 -9.56
CA ARG A 870 -25.46 -36.88 -8.82
C ARG A 870 -25.31 -36.18 -7.47
N THR A 871 -26.38 -35.64 -6.89
CA THR A 871 -26.35 -35.08 -5.53
C THR A 871 -26.17 -36.20 -4.52
N GLN A 872 -25.25 -36.04 -3.58
CA GLN A 872 -24.89 -37.06 -2.59
C GLN A 872 -25.43 -36.68 -1.20
N LEU A 873 -26.19 -37.57 -0.58
CA LEU A 873 -26.65 -37.48 0.80
C LEU A 873 -25.93 -38.57 1.63
N LEU A 874 -24.80 -38.21 2.22
CA LEU A 874 -23.90 -39.12 2.92
C LEU A 874 -24.10 -39.02 4.43
N PHE A 875 -24.61 -40.07 5.07
CA PHE A 875 -24.77 -40.16 6.53
C PHE A 875 -25.68 -39.08 7.13
N CYS A 876 -26.70 -38.61 6.39
CA CYS A 876 -27.61 -37.57 6.85
C CYS A 876 -28.73 -38.11 7.77
N THR A 877 -29.24 -37.26 8.67
CA THR A 877 -30.37 -37.57 9.59
C THR A 877 -31.57 -36.64 9.34
N PRO A 878 -32.82 -37.13 9.35
CA PRO A 878 -33.22 -38.53 9.23
C PRO A 878 -32.81 -39.10 7.87
N ALA A 879 -32.84 -40.43 7.73
CA ALA A 879 -32.59 -41.07 6.45
C ALA A 879 -33.58 -40.53 5.39
N PRO A 880 -33.11 -39.98 4.27
CA PRO A 880 -33.98 -39.37 3.28
C PRO A 880 -34.87 -40.41 2.59
N ASN A 881 -36.11 -40.04 2.28
CA ASN A 881 -36.99 -40.87 1.43
C ASN A 881 -36.46 -40.85 -0.02
N THR A 882 -36.35 -42.04 -0.63
CA THR A 882 -35.78 -42.26 -1.97
C THR A 882 -36.45 -41.40 -3.03
N GLY A 883 -35.68 -40.50 -3.64
CA GLY A 883 -36.07 -39.71 -4.81
C GLY A 883 -35.12 -39.98 -5.99
N VAL A 884 -35.65 -39.94 -7.22
CA VAL A 884 -34.88 -40.17 -8.45
C VAL A 884 -33.72 -39.15 -8.54
N GLY A 885 -32.48 -39.63 -8.71
CA GLY A 885 -31.28 -38.80 -8.89
C GLY A 885 -30.40 -38.58 -7.66
N LEU A 886 -30.89 -38.88 -6.45
CA LEU A 886 -30.13 -38.76 -5.19
C LEU A 886 -29.28 -40.00 -4.92
N LEU A 887 -27.99 -39.80 -4.63
CA LEU A 887 -27.07 -40.84 -4.16
C LEU A 887 -27.07 -40.84 -2.63
N ILE A 888 -27.76 -41.79 -2.01
CA ILE A 888 -27.93 -41.83 -0.55
C ILE A 888 -26.98 -42.88 0.04
N ALA A 889 -26.16 -42.48 1.01
CA ALA A 889 -25.45 -43.40 1.89
C ALA A 889 -26.05 -43.28 3.32
N PRO A 890 -26.74 -44.30 3.84
CA PRO A 890 -27.30 -44.25 5.18
C PRO A 890 -26.19 -44.22 6.24
N ILE A 891 -26.51 -43.73 7.43
CA ILE A 891 -25.60 -43.78 8.59
C ILE A 891 -25.28 -45.24 8.85
N PRO A 892 -24.00 -45.65 8.89
CA PRO A 892 -23.66 -47.03 9.18
C PRO A 892 -24.20 -47.36 10.57
N GLU A 893 -25.03 -48.40 10.65
CA GLU A 893 -25.44 -48.97 11.93
C GLU A 893 -24.14 -49.36 12.66
N SER A 894 -23.91 -48.72 13.80
CA SER A 894 -22.70 -48.91 14.61
C SER A 894 -22.57 -50.36 15.05
N ASP A 895 -21.35 -50.89 14.95
CA ASP A 895 -20.84 -52.12 15.60
C ASP A 895 -21.12 -53.51 14.97
N GLU A 896 -21.04 -53.66 13.65
CA GLU A 896 -20.56 -54.95 13.10
C GLU A 896 -19.18 -54.75 12.44
N GLN A 897 -18.21 -55.53 12.93
CA GLN A 897 -16.89 -55.72 12.34
C GLN A 897 -17.02 -55.72 10.81
N GLN A 898 -16.16 -55.01 10.10
CA GLN A 898 -16.13 -55.00 8.63
C GLN A 898 -16.01 -56.45 8.10
N HIS A 899 -17.15 -57.10 7.92
CA HIS A 899 -17.27 -58.38 7.25
C HIS A 899 -17.11 -58.04 5.77
N PHE A 900 -15.86 -58.06 5.28
CA PHE A 900 -15.61 -58.13 3.85
C PHE A 900 -16.38 -59.34 3.32
N ARG A 901 -17.49 -59.09 2.63
CA ARG A 901 -18.31 -60.15 2.05
C ARG A 901 -17.57 -60.66 0.82
N HIS A 902 -17.10 -61.90 0.90
CA HIS A 902 -16.49 -62.59 -0.23
C HIS A 902 -17.59 -63.16 -1.13
N PHE A 903 -17.73 -62.59 -2.34
CA PHE A 903 -18.63 -63.09 -3.39
C PHE A 903 -18.01 -64.30 -4.10
N ALA A 904 -17.96 -65.46 -3.43
CA ALA A 904 -17.25 -66.65 -3.91
C ALA A 904 -18.17 -67.60 -4.71
N GLN A 905 -18.33 -67.36 -6.02
CA GLN A 905 -18.92 -68.36 -6.96
C GLN A 905 -18.28 -68.38 -8.36
N TYR A 906 -17.20 -67.63 -8.59
CA TYR A 906 -16.50 -67.60 -9.89
C TYR A 906 -15.53 -68.77 -10.06
N MET A 907 -15.48 -69.34 -11.26
CA MET A 907 -14.49 -70.37 -11.65
C MET A 907 -13.30 -69.76 -12.43
N GLY A 908 -13.22 -68.43 -12.52
CA GLY A 908 -12.18 -67.67 -13.24
C GLY A 908 -12.00 -66.26 -12.71
N MET A 909 -11.10 -65.47 -13.33
CA MET A 909 -10.86 -64.07 -12.95
C MET A 909 -12.11 -63.21 -13.18
N VAL A 910 -12.36 -62.23 -12.30
CA VAL A 910 -13.39 -61.21 -12.50
C VAL A 910 -12.72 -60.04 -13.20
N ASN A 911 -13.10 -59.79 -14.45
CA ASN A 911 -12.47 -58.78 -15.31
C ASN A 911 -13.11 -57.40 -15.15
N ALA A 912 -14.41 -57.35 -14.82
CA ALA A 912 -15.14 -56.10 -14.67
C ALA A 912 -16.16 -56.15 -13.55
N VAL A 913 -16.41 -54.99 -12.95
CA VAL A 913 -17.40 -54.78 -11.88
C VAL A 913 -18.08 -53.43 -12.07
N ALA A 914 -19.38 -53.36 -11.81
CA ALA A 914 -20.15 -52.13 -11.84
C ALA A 914 -21.25 -52.13 -10.78
N TRP A 915 -21.37 -51.04 -10.03
CA TRP A 915 -22.50 -50.82 -9.13
C TRP A 915 -23.74 -50.41 -9.90
N SER A 916 -24.92 -50.85 -9.43
CA SER A 916 -26.18 -50.28 -9.90
C SER A 916 -26.31 -48.83 -9.40
N PRO A 917 -26.84 -47.90 -10.21
CA PRO A 917 -27.08 -46.51 -9.80
C PRO A 917 -27.90 -46.33 -8.51
N ASP A 918 -28.75 -47.28 -8.15
CA ASP A 918 -29.51 -47.30 -6.88
C ASP A 918 -28.70 -47.81 -5.67
N ASN A 919 -27.45 -48.23 -5.86
CA ASN A 919 -26.55 -48.81 -4.85
C ASN A 919 -27.06 -50.11 -4.19
N THR A 920 -28.05 -50.77 -4.78
CA THR A 920 -28.63 -52.01 -4.21
C THR A 920 -28.00 -53.28 -4.78
N ARG A 921 -27.36 -53.20 -5.95
CA ARG A 921 -26.87 -54.35 -6.70
C ARG A 921 -25.45 -54.13 -7.24
N ILE A 922 -24.72 -55.22 -7.44
CA ILE A 922 -23.40 -55.23 -8.06
C ILE A 922 -23.47 -56.14 -9.29
N LEU A 923 -23.00 -55.68 -10.45
CA LEU A 923 -22.78 -56.49 -11.64
C LEU A 923 -21.30 -56.82 -11.73
N THR A 924 -20.99 -58.04 -12.13
CA THR A 924 -19.62 -58.52 -12.31
C THR A 924 -19.54 -59.38 -13.56
N GLY A 925 -18.46 -59.24 -14.31
CA GLY A 925 -18.18 -60.04 -15.50
C GLY A 925 -16.90 -60.85 -15.30
N SER A 926 -16.90 -62.12 -15.73
CA SER A 926 -15.79 -63.04 -15.50
C SER A 926 -15.28 -63.70 -16.77
N ALA A 927 -14.02 -64.13 -16.70
CA ALA A 927 -13.38 -65.01 -17.67
C ALA A 927 -14.06 -66.39 -17.78
N ASP A 928 -14.95 -66.77 -16.86
CA ASP A 928 -15.79 -67.98 -16.98
C ASP A 928 -16.95 -67.85 -17.98
N SER A 929 -16.96 -66.78 -18.79
CA SER A 929 -17.98 -66.44 -19.79
C SER A 929 -19.35 -66.11 -19.20
N THR A 930 -19.42 -65.85 -17.89
CA THR A 930 -20.66 -65.43 -17.22
C THR A 930 -20.53 -64.04 -16.60
N ALA A 931 -21.68 -63.36 -16.51
CA ALA A 931 -21.83 -62.19 -15.67
C ALA A 931 -22.85 -62.48 -14.57
N ARG A 932 -22.69 -61.87 -13.39
CA ARG A 932 -23.64 -62.04 -12.29
C ARG A 932 -24.04 -60.71 -11.69
N ILE A 933 -25.33 -60.64 -11.32
CA ILE A 933 -25.90 -59.58 -10.51
C ILE A 933 -25.94 -60.09 -9.07
N TRP A 934 -25.43 -59.31 -8.13
CA TRP A 934 -25.42 -59.59 -6.71
C TRP A 934 -26.26 -58.57 -5.98
N ASP A 935 -26.89 -58.99 -4.90
CA ASP A 935 -27.46 -58.09 -3.92
C ASP A 935 -26.31 -57.51 -3.08
N ALA A 936 -26.16 -56.19 -3.08
CA ALA A 936 -25.07 -55.51 -2.40
C ALA A 936 -25.17 -55.59 -0.87
N THR A 937 -26.38 -55.79 -0.34
CA THR A 937 -26.65 -55.86 1.09
C THR A 937 -26.39 -57.26 1.64
N THR A 938 -26.88 -58.28 0.94
CA THR A 938 -26.82 -59.68 1.38
C THR A 938 -25.60 -60.41 0.86
N GLY A 939 -24.98 -59.95 -0.22
CA GLY A 939 -23.88 -60.63 -0.88
C GLY A 939 -24.30 -61.84 -1.72
N GLN A 940 -25.60 -62.09 -1.86
CA GLN A 940 -26.13 -63.26 -2.58
C GLN A 940 -26.25 -62.96 -4.08
N PRO A 941 -26.03 -63.97 -4.95
CA PRO A 941 -26.28 -63.81 -6.38
C PRO A 941 -27.79 -63.72 -6.62
N ILE A 942 -28.21 -62.69 -7.34
CA ILE A 942 -29.59 -62.51 -7.82
C ILE A 942 -29.76 -63.26 -9.14
N HIS A 943 -28.87 -62.99 -10.11
CA HIS A 943 -28.93 -63.56 -11.45
C HIS A 943 -27.55 -64.01 -11.93
N GLN A 944 -27.51 -65.15 -12.62
CA GLN A 944 -26.36 -65.59 -13.41
C GLN A 944 -26.72 -65.53 -14.90
N LEU A 945 -26.03 -64.65 -15.62
CA LEU A 945 -26.31 -64.31 -17.01
C LEU A 945 -25.41 -65.16 -17.89
N THR A 946 -26.01 -66.18 -18.52
CA THR A 946 -25.33 -67.15 -19.38
C THR A 946 -25.76 -66.95 -20.83
N GLY A 947 -24.81 -66.86 -21.75
CA GLY A 947 -25.11 -66.60 -23.17
C GLY A 947 -23.94 -66.07 -23.99
N HIS A 948 -22.91 -65.52 -23.34
CA HIS A 948 -21.62 -65.28 -23.97
C HIS A 948 -20.84 -66.60 -24.08
N GLU A 949 -20.15 -66.79 -25.20
CA GLU A 949 -19.35 -67.99 -25.48
C GLU A 949 -17.89 -67.83 -25.05
N THR A 950 -17.52 -66.61 -24.66
CA THR A 950 -16.16 -66.21 -24.34
C THR A 950 -16.11 -65.29 -23.11
N ALA A 951 -14.89 -64.98 -22.65
CA ALA A 951 -14.66 -64.14 -21.49
C ALA A 951 -15.41 -62.80 -21.57
N VAL A 952 -16.03 -62.41 -20.46
CA VAL A 952 -16.64 -61.09 -20.30
C VAL A 952 -15.55 -60.11 -19.87
N ASN A 953 -15.35 -59.04 -20.64
CA ASN A 953 -14.28 -58.05 -20.39
C ASN A 953 -14.83 -56.77 -19.78
N ALA A 954 -16.08 -56.40 -20.06
CA ALA A 954 -16.65 -55.14 -19.62
C ALA A 954 -18.13 -55.28 -19.26
N VAL A 955 -18.57 -54.55 -18.23
CA VAL A 955 -19.96 -54.52 -17.79
C VAL A 955 -20.37 -53.09 -17.43
N ALA A 956 -21.62 -52.72 -17.73
CA ALA A 956 -22.16 -51.41 -17.37
C ALA A 956 -23.67 -51.47 -17.09
N TRP A 957 -24.11 -50.66 -16.11
CA TRP A 957 -25.53 -50.46 -15.82
C TRP A 957 -26.12 -49.30 -16.61
N SER A 958 -27.38 -49.42 -17.02
CA SER A 958 -28.13 -48.25 -17.51
C SER A 958 -28.40 -47.29 -16.34
N PRO A 959 -28.30 -45.96 -16.54
CA PRO A 959 -28.59 -44.96 -15.52
C PRO A 959 -29.95 -45.10 -14.82
N ASP A 960 -30.95 -45.66 -15.51
CA ASP A 960 -32.30 -45.91 -14.98
C ASP A 960 -32.45 -47.21 -14.15
N ASN A 961 -31.37 -47.98 -13.94
CA ASN A 961 -31.32 -49.28 -13.25
C ASN A 961 -32.09 -50.44 -13.91
N THR A 962 -32.65 -50.25 -15.11
CA THR A 962 -33.53 -51.25 -15.75
C THR A 962 -32.79 -52.26 -16.62
N ARG A 963 -31.65 -51.87 -17.19
CA ARG A 963 -30.89 -52.66 -18.17
C ARG A 963 -29.43 -52.72 -17.79
N ILE A 964 -28.75 -53.74 -18.29
CA ILE A 964 -27.30 -53.89 -18.19
C ILE A 964 -26.72 -54.23 -19.54
N LEU A 965 -25.46 -53.86 -19.72
CA LEU A 965 -24.68 -54.08 -20.93
C LEU A 965 -23.45 -54.90 -20.57
N ILE A 966 -23.20 -55.94 -21.36
CA ILE A 966 -22.09 -56.87 -21.16
C ILE A 966 -21.31 -56.95 -22.47
N GLY A 967 -20.02 -56.63 -22.42
CA GLY A 967 -19.06 -56.79 -23.52
C GLY A 967 -18.17 -58.00 -23.28
N SER A 968 -17.93 -58.77 -24.34
CA SER A 968 -17.12 -59.99 -24.31
C SER A 968 -16.22 -60.07 -25.54
N ASN A 969 -15.42 -61.14 -25.66
CA ASN A 969 -14.64 -61.37 -26.88
C ASN A 969 -15.52 -61.73 -28.10
N ASP A 970 -16.80 -62.07 -27.91
CA ASP A 970 -17.72 -62.40 -29.01
C ASP A 970 -18.54 -61.19 -29.49
N THR A 971 -19.35 -60.64 -28.60
CA THR A 971 -20.38 -59.64 -28.88
C THR A 971 -20.68 -58.83 -27.62
N ALA A 972 -21.36 -57.69 -27.81
CA ALA A 972 -21.97 -56.96 -26.71
C ALA A 972 -23.46 -57.33 -26.62
N ARG A 973 -24.00 -57.48 -25.42
CA ARG A 973 -25.41 -57.83 -25.20
C ARG A 973 -26.05 -56.95 -24.15
N ILE A 974 -27.31 -56.59 -24.40
CA ILE A 974 -28.16 -55.85 -23.47
C ILE A 974 -29.07 -56.86 -22.77
N TRP A 975 -29.18 -56.76 -21.45
CA TRP A 975 -30.03 -57.62 -20.64
C TRP A 975 -30.97 -56.80 -19.77
N ASP A 976 -32.13 -57.37 -19.47
CA ASP A 976 -33.05 -56.84 -18.49
C ASP A 976 -32.54 -57.14 -17.07
N ALA A 977 -32.34 -56.11 -16.27
CA ALA A 977 -31.69 -56.23 -14.97
C ALA A 977 -32.60 -56.86 -13.89
N ALA A 978 -33.92 -56.85 -14.09
CA ALA A 978 -34.88 -57.40 -13.16
C ALA A 978 -35.10 -58.90 -13.38
N THR A 979 -35.16 -59.32 -14.64
CA THR A 979 -35.46 -60.70 -15.06
C THR A 979 -34.21 -61.51 -15.41
N GLY A 980 -33.09 -60.85 -15.71
CA GLY A 980 -31.87 -61.51 -16.15
C GLY A 980 -31.96 -62.10 -17.56
N GLN A 981 -32.90 -61.63 -18.40
CA GLN A 981 -33.10 -62.12 -19.77
C GLN A 981 -32.38 -61.23 -20.80
N PRO A 982 -31.86 -61.79 -21.90
CA PRO A 982 -31.23 -61.01 -22.96
C PRO A 982 -32.30 -60.26 -23.77
N ILE A 983 -32.03 -58.99 -24.06
CA ILE A 983 -32.90 -58.10 -24.86
C ILE A 983 -32.37 -58.00 -26.29
N HIS A 984 -31.10 -57.60 -26.44
CA HIS A 984 -30.46 -57.38 -27.74
C HIS A 984 -29.03 -57.94 -27.78
N GLN A 985 -28.63 -58.43 -28.95
CA GLN A 985 -27.25 -58.76 -29.28
C GLN A 985 -26.72 -57.75 -30.29
N LEU A 986 -25.67 -57.02 -29.93
CA LEU A 986 -25.06 -55.97 -30.72
C LEU A 986 -23.97 -56.61 -31.61
N THR A 987 -24.29 -56.81 -32.88
CA THR A 987 -23.41 -57.45 -33.86
C THR A 987 -22.79 -56.40 -34.78
N GLY A 988 -21.47 -56.48 -35.01
CA GLY A 988 -20.78 -55.61 -35.95
C GLY A 988 -19.30 -55.38 -35.67
N HIS A 989 -18.85 -55.50 -34.43
CA HIS A 989 -17.41 -55.52 -34.12
C HIS A 989 -16.74 -56.77 -34.68
N GLU A 990 -15.49 -56.65 -35.11
CA GLU A 990 -14.71 -57.74 -35.73
C GLU A 990 -13.75 -58.45 -34.76
N ASP A 991 -13.60 -57.91 -33.55
CA ASP A 991 -12.74 -58.45 -32.50
C ASP A 991 -13.34 -58.13 -31.10
N ALA A 992 -12.63 -58.51 -30.03
CA ALA A 992 -13.06 -58.41 -28.66
C ALA A 992 -13.54 -57.01 -28.25
N ILE A 993 -14.51 -56.94 -27.33
CA ILE A 993 -15.06 -55.68 -26.80
C ILE A 993 -14.53 -55.48 -25.39
N ASP A 994 -13.60 -54.54 -25.25
CA ASP A 994 -12.86 -54.31 -24.02
C ASP A 994 -13.47 -53.22 -23.13
N SER A 995 -14.35 -52.38 -23.67
CA SER A 995 -15.00 -51.33 -22.90
C SER A 995 -16.43 -51.07 -23.35
N VAL A 996 -17.32 -50.80 -22.40
CA VAL A 996 -18.72 -50.50 -22.67
C VAL A 996 -19.23 -49.37 -21.77
N ALA A 997 -20.09 -48.50 -22.29
CA ALA A 997 -20.68 -47.40 -21.52
C ALA A 997 -22.09 -47.06 -22.02
N TRP A 998 -22.97 -46.69 -21.08
CA TRP A 998 -24.30 -46.14 -21.38
C TRP A 998 -24.23 -44.62 -21.50
N SER A 999 -25.03 -44.05 -22.41
CA SER A 999 -25.26 -42.60 -22.42
C SER A 999 -26.05 -42.19 -21.15
N PRO A 1000 -25.74 -41.02 -20.55
CA PRO A 1000 -26.47 -40.50 -19.40
C PRO A 1000 -28.01 -40.42 -19.59
N ASP A 1001 -28.47 -40.24 -20.83
CA ASP A 1001 -29.90 -40.20 -21.19
C ASP A 1001 -30.58 -41.57 -21.38
N ASN A 1002 -29.85 -42.69 -21.25
CA ASN A 1002 -30.31 -44.08 -21.46
C ASN A 1002 -30.68 -44.46 -22.91
N THR A 1003 -30.49 -43.56 -23.88
CA THR A 1003 -30.94 -43.79 -25.27
C THR A 1003 -29.89 -44.49 -26.13
N ARG A 1004 -28.61 -44.35 -25.78
CA ARG A 1004 -27.48 -44.80 -26.58
C ARG A 1004 -26.48 -45.60 -25.76
N ILE A 1005 -25.74 -46.43 -26.46
CA ILE A 1005 -24.68 -47.28 -25.92
C ILE A 1005 -23.40 -47.01 -26.70
N LEU A 1006 -22.26 -47.09 -26.02
CA LEU A 1006 -20.94 -47.00 -26.60
C LEU A 1006 -20.15 -48.27 -26.29
N THR A 1007 -19.49 -48.82 -27.30
CA THR A 1007 -18.58 -49.98 -27.17
C THR A 1007 -17.21 -49.63 -27.76
N GLY A 1008 -16.13 -50.06 -27.12
CA GLY A 1008 -14.76 -49.98 -27.63
C GLY A 1008 -14.18 -51.38 -27.82
N SER A 1009 -13.45 -51.60 -28.92
CA SER A 1009 -13.04 -52.94 -29.36
C SER A 1009 -11.57 -53.02 -29.78
N ALA A 1010 -11.06 -54.25 -29.76
CA ALA A 1010 -9.80 -54.66 -30.36
C ALA A 1010 -9.76 -54.54 -31.90
N ASP A 1011 -10.89 -54.29 -32.56
CA ASP A 1011 -10.95 -53.98 -33.99
C ASP A 1011 -10.51 -52.53 -34.34
N ASN A 1012 -9.90 -51.84 -33.36
CA ASN A 1012 -9.46 -50.45 -33.42
C ASN A 1012 -10.60 -49.42 -33.55
N THR A 1013 -11.85 -49.82 -33.34
CA THR A 1013 -13.00 -48.93 -33.45
C THR A 1013 -13.81 -48.85 -32.16
N ALA A 1014 -14.49 -47.72 -32.00
CA ALA A 1014 -15.59 -47.60 -31.06
C ALA A 1014 -16.91 -47.47 -31.84
N ARG A 1015 -18.03 -47.94 -31.28
CA ARG A 1015 -19.34 -47.90 -31.93
C ARG A 1015 -20.41 -47.35 -31.02
N ILE A 1016 -21.30 -46.54 -31.60
CA ILE A 1016 -22.49 -46.02 -30.94
C ILE A 1016 -23.69 -46.84 -31.41
N TRP A 1017 -24.52 -47.29 -30.48
CA TRP A 1017 -25.70 -48.11 -30.72
C TRP A 1017 -26.94 -47.45 -30.15
N ASP A 1018 -28.08 -47.68 -30.79
CA ASP A 1018 -29.38 -47.33 -30.23
C ASP A 1018 -29.76 -48.38 -29.17
N ALA A 1019 -29.99 -47.94 -27.95
CA ALA A 1019 -30.23 -48.86 -26.82
C ALA A 1019 -31.61 -49.53 -26.87
N THR A 1020 -32.55 -49.00 -27.65
CA THR A 1020 -33.93 -49.48 -27.75
C THR A 1020 -34.10 -50.51 -28.85
N THR A 1021 -33.34 -50.36 -29.93
CA THR A 1021 -33.42 -51.23 -31.12
C THR A 1021 -32.22 -52.17 -31.25
N GLY A 1022 -31.12 -51.88 -30.57
CA GLY A 1022 -29.85 -52.61 -30.70
C GLY A 1022 -29.12 -52.37 -32.02
N GLN A 1023 -29.54 -51.39 -32.82
CA GLN A 1023 -28.95 -51.10 -34.13
C GLN A 1023 -27.73 -50.17 -34.01
N PRO A 1024 -26.69 -50.34 -34.86
CA PRO A 1024 -25.56 -49.42 -34.89
C PRO A 1024 -25.97 -48.05 -35.46
N ILE A 1025 -25.55 -46.98 -34.79
CA ILE A 1025 -25.75 -45.59 -35.22
C ILE A 1025 -24.49 -45.08 -35.92
N HIS A 1026 -23.33 -45.19 -35.26
CA HIS A 1026 -22.05 -44.70 -35.78
C HIS A 1026 -20.91 -45.66 -35.48
N GLN A 1027 -19.93 -45.71 -36.39
CA GLN A 1027 -18.64 -46.36 -36.19
C GLN A 1027 -17.56 -45.27 -36.15
N LEU A 1028 -16.91 -45.12 -35.00
CA LEU A 1028 -15.87 -44.15 -34.72
C LEU A 1028 -14.53 -44.73 -35.16
N THR A 1029 -14.07 -44.31 -36.34
CA THR A 1029 -12.81 -44.77 -36.95
C THR A 1029 -11.73 -43.72 -36.82
N GLY A 1030 -10.52 -44.13 -36.44
CA GLY A 1030 -9.36 -43.21 -36.35
C GLY A 1030 -8.24 -43.68 -35.44
N HIS A 1031 -8.53 -44.52 -34.44
CA HIS A 1031 -7.49 -45.17 -33.65
C HIS A 1031 -6.70 -46.17 -34.50
N GLN A 1032 -5.40 -46.31 -34.20
CA GLN A 1032 -4.48 -47.18 -34.93
C GLN A 1032 -4.27 -48.53 -34.24
N SER A 1033 -4.84 -48.71 -33.05
CA SER A 1033 -4.76 -49.92 -32.24
C SER A 1033 -6.01 -50.04 -31.35
N LEU A 1034 -6.10 -51.10 -30.55
CA LEU A 1034 -7.30 -51.44 -29.78
C LEU A 1034 -7.77 -50.30 -28.85
N VAL A 1035 -9.09 -50.18 -28.70
CA VAL A 1035 -9.74 -49.16 -27.87
C VAL A 1035 -10.07 -49.74 -26.49
N ASN A 1036 -9.21 -49.46 -25.51
CA ASN A 1036 -9.28 -49.99 -24.14
C ASN A 1036 -10.34 -49.34 -23.26
N ALA A 1037 -10.67 -48.07 -23.49
CA ALA A 1037 -11.52 -47.31 -22.58
C ALA A 1037 -12.47 -46.38 -23.34
N VAL A 1038 -13.73 -46.33 -22.91
CA VAL A 1038 -14.74 -45.43 -23.47
C VAL A 1038 -15.54 -44.73 -22.38
N ALA A 1039 -15.89 -43.46 -22.59
CA ALA A 1039 -16.71 -42.69 -21.67
C ALA A 1039 -17.59 -41.65 -22.39
N TRP A 1040 -18.80 -41.45 -21.87
CA TRP A 1040 -19.71 -40.38 -22.31
C TRP A 1040 -19.47 -39.10 -21.50
N SER A 1041 -19.59 -37.94 -22.16
CA SER A 1041 -19.68 -36.68 -21.45
C SER A 1041 -21.01 -36.60 -20.66
N PRO A 1042 -21.01 -36.00 -19.45
CA PRO A 1042 -22.23 -35.80 -18.65
C PRO A 1042 -23.40 -35.11 -19.38
N ASP A 1043 -23.11 -34.25 -20.35
CA ASP A 1043 -24.12 -33.55 -21.16
C ASP A 1043 -24.66 -34.35 -22.37
N ASN A 1044 -24.17 -35.58 -22.60
CA ASN A 1044 -24.48 -36.46 -23.75
C ASN A 1044 -23.99 -35.96 -25.12
N THR A 1045 -23.23 -34.86 -25.20
CA THR A 1045 -22.86 -34.27 -26.50
C THR A 1045 -21.56 -34.83 -27.07
N ARG A 1046 -20.69 -35.38 -26.22
CA ARG A 1046 -19.34 -35.85 -26.60
C ARG A 1046 -19.04 -37.23 -26.05
N ILE A 1047 -18.07 -37.87 -26.69
CA ILE A 1047 -17.53 -39.18 -26.33
C ILE A 1047 -16.01 -39.05 -26.18
N LEU A 1048 -15.44 -39.78 -25.23
CA LEU A 1048 -14.00 -39.93 -25.05
C LEU A 1048 -13.62 -41.40 -25.21
N THR A 1049 -12.59 -41.65 -26.03
CA THR A 1049 -12.00 -42.98 -26.21
C THR A 1049 -10.51 -42.95 -25.87
N GLY A 1050 -10.00 -44.00 -25.25
CA GLY A 1050 -8.57 -44.22 -24.98
C GLY A 1050 -8.10 -45.52 -25.64
N SER A 1051 -6.90 -45.51 -26.21
CA SER A 1051 -6.38 -46.62 -27.03
C SER A 1051 -4.93 -46.96 -26.67
N THR A 1052 -4.52 -48.17 -27.04
CA THR A 1052 -3.12 -48.61 -27.04
C THR A 1052 -2.27 -47.97 -28.14
N ASP A 1053 -2.86 -47.13 -29.00
CA ASP A 1053 -2.09 -46.24 -29.89
C ASP A 1053 -1.49 -45.02 -29.15
N ASN A 1054 -1.54 -45.03 -27.81
CA ASN A 1054 -1.09 -44.00 -26.89
C ASN A 1054 -1.85 -42.67 -27.02
N THR A 1055 -3.02 -42.68 -27.67
CA THR A 1055 -3.85 -41.49 -27.84
C THR A 1055 -5.23 -41.66 -27.27
N ALA A 1056 -5.78 -40.55 -26.79
CA ALA A 1056 -7.19 -40.44 -26.48
C ALA A 1056 -7.86 -39.52 -27.51
N ARG A 1057 -9.14 -39.74 -27.81
CA ARG A 1057 -9.89 -38.94 -28.79
C ARG A 1057 -11.22 -38.50 -28.25
N ILE A 1058 -11.56 -37.25 -28.52
CA ILE A 1058 -12.88 -36.68 -28.24
C ILE A 1058 -13.68 -36.71 -29.54
N TRP A 1059 -14.91 -37.20 -29.48
CA TRP A 1059 -15.81 -37.32 -30.61
C TRP A 1059 -17.11 -36.58 -30.33
N ASP A 1060 -17.74 -36.09 -31.39
CA ASP A 1060 -19.10 -35.58 -31.34
C ASP A 1060 -20.08 -36.77 -31.36
N ALA A 1061 -20.92 -36.87 -30.34
CA ALA A 1061 -21.81 -38.02 -30.16
C ALA A 1061 -23.00 -38.05 -31.13
N THR A 1062 -23.29 -36.93 -31.80
CA THR A 1062 -24.43 -36.79 -32.73
C THR A 1062 -24.02 -37.09 -34.16
N THR A 1063 -22.79 -36.72 -34.53
CA THR A 1063 -22.26 -36.87 -35.89
C THR A 1063 -21.27 -38.02 -36.03
N GLY A 1064 -20.70 -38.49 -34.91
CA GLY A 1064 -19.64 -39.50 -34.89
C GLY A 1064 -18.28 -39.00 -35.38
N GLN A 1065 -18.11 -37.68 -35.54
CA GLN A 1065 -16.87 -37.09 -36.05
C GLN A 1065 -15.85 -36.84 -34.93
N PRO A 1066 -14.54 -36.99 -35.18
CA PRO A 1066 -13.51 -36.64 -34.22
C PRO A 1066 -13.43 -35.12 -34.05
N ILE A 1067 -13.41 -34.66 -32.80
CA ILE A 1067 -13.24 -33.26 -32.40
C ILE A 1067 -11.77 -32.99 -32.07
N HIS A 1068 -11.18 -33.80 -31.19
CA HIS A 1068 -9.80 -33.64 -30.72
C HIS A 1068 -9.08 -34.99 -30.64
N GLN A 1069 -7.77 -34.96 -30.91
CA GLN A 1069 -6.85 -36.06 -30.63
C GLN A 1069 -5.86 -35.58 -29.56
N LEU A 1070 -5.86 -36.27 -28.43
CA LEU A 1070 -5.06 -35.97 -27.25
C LEU A 1070 -3.80 -36.82 -27.33
N THR A 1071 -2.67 -36.16 -27.52
CA THR A 1071 -1.36 -36.80 -27.68
C THR A 1071 -0.45 -36.39 -26.53
N GLY A 1072 0.32 -37.34 -26.03
CA GLY A 1072 1.29 -37.06 -24.96
C GLY A 1072 1.66 -38.26 -24.11
N HIS A 1073 0.79 -39.27 -24.01
CA HIS A 1073 1.14 -40.53 -23.35
C HIS A 1073 2.20 -41.29 -24.16
N GLU A 1074 3.12 -41.93 -23.46
CA GLU A 1074 4.18 -42.79 -24.01
C GLU A 1074 3.80 -44.27 -24.02
N ASP A 1075 2.73 -44.64 -23.31
CA ASP A 1075 2.21 -46.01 -23.22
C ASP A 1075 0.68 -46.03 -23.40
N ALA A 1076 0.10 -47.23 -23.41
CA ALA A 1076 -1.31 -47.47 -23.66
C ALA A 1076 -2.21 -46.72 -22.67
N ILE A 1077 -3.31 -46.16 -23.16
CA ILE A 1077 -4.32 -45.52 -22.31
C ILE A 1077 -5.35 -46.58 -21.90
N ASP A 1078 -5.32 -46.94 -20.62
CA ASP A 1078 -6.16 -48.01 -20.06
C ASP A 1078 -7.44 -47.46 -19.42
N SER A 1079 -7.50 -46.16 -19.12
CA SER A 1079 -8.68 -45.55 -18.49
C SER A 1079 -8.91 -44.12 -18.94
N VAL A 1080 -10.19 -43.75 -19.03
CA VAL A 1080 -10.62 -42.39 -19.36
C VAL A 1080 -11.82 -41.97 -18.52
N ALA A 1081 -11.91 -40.69 -18.15
CA ALA A 1081 -13.04 -40.16 -17.38
C ALA A 1081 -13.32 -38.69 -17.69
N TRP A 1082 -14.59 -38.29 -17.58
CA TRP A 1082 -15.03 -36.89 -17.67
C TRP A 1082 -15.26 -36.29 -16.29
N SER A 1083 -14.92 -35.01 -16.12
CA SER A 1083 -15.33 -34.25 -14.94
C SER A 1083 -16.85 -34.00 -14.97
N PRO A 1084 -17.53 -33.93 -13.81
CA PRO A 1084 -18.99 -33.75 -13.75
C PRO A 1084 -19.50 -32.45 -14.38
N ASP A 1085 -18.67 -31.40 -14.42
CA ASP A 1085 -18.97 -30.10 -14.99
C ASP A 1085 -18.69 -30.01 -16.51
N ASN A 1086 -18.24 -31.11 -17.13
CA ASN A 1086 -17.82 -31.21 -18.53
C ASN A 1086 -16.59 -30.37 -18.92
N THR A 1087 -15.87 -29.76 -17.97
CA THR A 1087 -14.76 -28.85 -18.29
C THR A 1087 -13.41 -29.57 -18.45
N ARG A 1088 -13.27 -30.76 -17.85
CA ARG A 1088 -12.01 -31.49 -17.80
C ARG A 1088 -12.20 -32.96 -18.13
N ILE A 1089 -11.12 -33.58 -18.56
CA ILE A 1089 -11.02 -35.02 -18.78
C ILE A 1089 -9.74 -35.55 -18.16
N LEU A 1090 -9.78 -36.79 -17.71
CA LEU A 1090 -8.66 -37.53 -17.14
C LEU A 1090 -8.37 -38.72 -18.05
N THR A 1091 -7.11 -38.88 -18.44
CA THR A 1091 -6.60 -40.08 -19.12
C THR A 1091 -5.56 -40.74 -18.23
N GLY A 1092 -5.67 -42.06 -18.06
CA GLY A 1092 -4.75 -42.85 -17.25
C GLY A 1092 -4.06 -43.90 -18.10
N SER A 1093 -2.75 -43.91 -18.02
CA SER A 1093 -1.85 -44.90 -18.63
C SER A 1093 -0.90 -45.43 -17.56
N THR A 1094 -0.19 -46.51 -17.87
CA THR A 1094 0.93 -47.03 -17.07
C THR A 1094 2.04 -46.01 -16.87
N ASP A 1095 2.17 -45.03 -17.78
CA ASP A 1095 3.16 -43.95 -17.64
C ASP A 1095 2.74 -42.91 -16.57
N THR A 1096 1.54 -42.35 -16.72
CA THR A 1096 1.06 -41.14 -16.08
C THR A 1096 -0.46 -41.08 -16.14
N ALA A 1097 -1.04 -40.30 -15.23
CA ALA A 1097 -2.39 -39.78 -15.38
C ALA A 1097 -2.32 -38.30 -15.77
N ARG A 1098 -3.11 -37.88 -16.76
CA ARG A 1098 -3.09 -36.51 -17.30
C ARG A 1098 -4.46 -35.88 -17.29
N ILE A 1099 -4.51 -34.60 -16.95
CA ILE A 1099 -5.74 -33.81 -16.97
C ILE A 1099 -5.71 -32.90 -18.20
N TRP A 1100 -6.79 -32.90 -18.96
CA TRP A 1100 -6.93 -32.06 -20.15
C TRP A 1100 -8.16 -31.17 -20.02
N ASP A 1101 -8.08 -30.02 -20.67
CA ASP A 1101 -9.24 -29.16 -20.89
C ASP A 1101 -10.12 -29.79 -21.97
N ALA A 1102 -11.38 -30.04 -21.62
CA ALA A 1102 -12.30 -30.77 -22.48
C ALA A 1102 -12.78 -29.97 -23.71
N THR A 1103 -12.62 -28.64 -23.68
CA THR A 1103 -13.06 -27.73 -24.75
C THR A 1103 -11.97 -27.50 -25.79
N THR A 1104 -10.72 -27.42 -25.33
CA THR A 1104 -9.56 -27.12 -26.18
C THR A 1104 -8.75 -28.37 -26.53
N GLY A 1105 -8.89 -29.45 -25.75
CA GLY A 1105 -8.07 -30.65 -25.88
C GLY A 1105 -6.61 -30.47 -25.43
N GLN A 1106 -6.30 -29.37 -24.72
CA GLN A 1106 -4.95 -29.07 -24.25
C GLN A 1106 -4.67 -29.70 -22.87
N PRO A 1107 -3.43 -30.17 -22.61
CA PRO A 1107 -3.06 -30.67 -21.30
C PRO A 1107 -3.01 -29.52 -20.28
N ILE A 1108 -3.54 -29.77 -19.08
CA ILE A 1108 -3.52 -28.87 -17.92
C ILE A 1108 -2.41 -29.31 -16.95
N HIS A 1109 -2.38 -30.61 -16.61
CA HIS A 1109 -1.45 -31.22 -15.66
C HIS A 1109 -0.99 -32.60 -16.13
#